data_AF-A0A843KJH3-F1
#
_entry.id   AF-A0A843KJH3-F1
#
_cell.length_a   1.000
_cell.length_b   1.000
_cell.length_c   1.000
_cell.angle_alpha   90.00
_cell.angle_beta   90.00
_cell.angle_gamma   90.00
#
_symmetry.space_group_name_H-M   'P 1'
#
loop_
_entity.id
_entity.type
_entity.pdbx_description
1 polymer ?
#
loop_
_entity_poly.entity_id
_entity_poly.type
_entity_poly.pdbx_seq_one_letter_code
_entity_poly.pdbx_strand_id
1 'polypeptide(L)'
;MKLSVILICFSFLFVLTVSASPSQVGVVTAGVGYSLAELSIPPVDGPSDPAEVEAFLDLVMPAAIARYNAPGATVAVVKDGRLVVAKGYGYNDLTNRTPIDADTTIFRIGSISKLFTWTAAMQLVEEGKIDLDANVNTYLKNFKIPDAYPGQPVTMRHLLTHTAGFEDTSLRMTWGDVESLISIQEYCAENIPARIYPPGRVSLYSNYGATLAAVVVEDVSGVPFDQYLQSRIFTPLGMDQTNLRQDLPPEFASRLTKGYKYAHSENLPAEDYILTVGPAGSISSTAPDMAKFLIAHLQNGTYGNVTILLPETANLMHSRAYSVDPRVSGMCLGFYEQYYNGRRTIGHGGDTDTFHSNLCLLPEEQAGFFVSSNSAGGRGVRDELFAAYMDHYYPGESVVSPEPDPSASARLQQYAGTYEMNRHNYARFERYIGLPSPITIIATPEGTLRMVSSDGTVEYIEGESGIFFPADGSQPVKGNIVFHTAPDGSVEYFAYTNIPVMVYSRLPWFMTADFQDNLKTAAAIILGTVLLWPLLFLFRHSHAIPEPAYTKITRIARWCAGVAALLLIAFVYILLPWITGNEGILVTYIQTREIPGTLTAVLTVPVIAAILTIVTVAFAVLAWKEKYWTFPHRVHYTIIAMALVAMLWWVHVNRLWVFCL
;
A
#
# COMPACT_ATOMS: atom_id res chain seq x y z
N MET A 1 49.19 11.62 31.66
CA MET A 1 47.86 11.03 31.39
C MET A 1 47.81 10.64 29.91
N LYS A 2 47.73 9.34 29.58
CA LYS A 2 47.97 8.85 28.21
C LYS A 2 46.80 9.23 27.30
N LEU A 3 47.10 9.78 26.11
CA LEU A 3 46.16 10.10 25.01
C LEU A 3 45.17 8.95 24.70
N SER A 4 45.56 7.71 25.01
CA SER A 4 44.72 6.51 24.91
C SER A 4 43.50 6.49 25.85
N VAL A 5 43.56 7.20 26.97
CA VAL A 5 42.43 7.37 27.91
C VAL A 5 41.46 8.43 27.37
N ILE A 6 41.95 9.43 26.64
CA ILE A 6 41.11 10.47 26.02
C ILE A 6 40.26 9.88 24.88
N LEU A 7 40.79 8.95 24.07
CA LEU A 7 39.99 8.26 23.04
C LEU A 7 38.90 7.32 23.62
N ILE A 8 39.19 6.66 24.76
CA ILE A 8 38.19 5.82 25.46
C ILE A 8 37.13 6.72 26.12
N CYS A 9 37.54 7.84 26.73
CA CYS A 9 36.61 8.79 27.34
C CYS A 9 35.73 9.48 26.29
N PHE A 10 36.23 9.79 25.09
CA PHE A 10 35.42 10.32 23.99
C PHE A 10 34.38 9.32 23.45
N SER A 11 34.65 8.01 23.57
CA SER A 11 33.70 6.96 23.17
C SER A 11 32.60 6.71 24.23
N PHE A 12 32.86 7.08 25.49
CA PHE A 12 31.93 6.88 26.62
C PHE A 12 31.17 8.15 27.02
N LEU A 13 31.69 9.36 26.75
CA LEU A 13 31.05 10.62 27.16
C LEU A 13 29.96 11.12 26.20
N PHE A 14 29.77 10.51 25.03
CA PHE A 14 28.78 10.93 24.03
C PHE A 14 27.52 10.03 23.99
N VAL A 15 27.32 9.20 25.02
CA VAL A 15 26.15 8.30 25.16
C VAL A 15 25.04 8.91 26.02
N LEU A 16 25.23 10.12 26.56
CA LEU A 16 24.22 10.79 27.39
C LEU A 16 24.03 12.22 26.94
N THR A 17 23.07 12.40 26.02
CA THR A 17 22.13 13.52 25.84
C THR A 17 21.76 13.60 24.36
N VAL A 18 20.70 12.88 23.96
CA VAL A 18 19.99 13.15 22.70
C VAL A 18 18.60 13.60 23.11
N SER A 19 18.45 14.91 23.31
CA SER A 19 17.15 15.56 23.37
C SER A 19 16.57 15.55 21.95
N ALA A 20 15.45 14.88 21.79
CA ALA A 20 14.69 14.80 20.55
C ALA A 20 14.29 16.20 20.04
N SER A 21 14.38 16.39 18.73
CA SER A 21 13.69 17.46 18.01
C SER A 21 13.39 16.96 16.60
N PRO A 22 12.14 16.58 16.28
CA PRO A 22 11.79 16.19 14.91
C PRO A 22 11.66 17.45 14.05
N SER A 23 12.47 17.53 13.00
CA SER A 23 12.29 18.47 11.90
C SER A 23 11.05 18.07 11.11
N GLN A 24 9.97 18.84 11.28
CA GLN A 24 8.78 18.76 10.45
C GLN A 24 9.11 19.24 9.03
N VAL A 25 8.97 18.34 8.06
CA VAL A 25 8.70 18.70 6.67
C VAL A 25 7.29 18.21 6.41
N GLY A 26 6.34 19.14 6.47
CA GLY A 26 4.92 18.86 6.33
C GLY A 26 4.59 18.46 4.88
N VAL A 27 4.20 17.20 4.70
CA VAL A 27 3.30 16.83 3.61
C VAL A 27 1.91 16.89 4.21
N VAL A 28 1.17 17.93 3.86
CA VAL A 28 -0.24 18.07 4.21
C VAL A 28 -1.03 17.06 3.38
N THR A 29 -1.18 15.84 3.90
CA THR A 29 -2.31 14.99 3.54
C THR A 29 -3.38 15.29 4.56
N ALA A 30 -4.27 16.20 4.17
CA ALA A 30 -5.41 16.61 4.96
C ALA A 30 -6.37 15.41 5.05
N GLY A 31 -6.13 14.52 6.01
CA GLY A 31 -7.14 13.63 6.54
C GLY A 31 -8.14 14.49 7.29
N VAL A 32 -9.09 15.08 6.55
CA VAL A 32 -10.13 15.84 7.21
C VAL A 32 -11.44 15.08 7.17
N GLY A 33 -11.80 14.59 8.34
CA GLY A 33 -13.20 14.50 8.71
C GLY A 33 -13.75 15.91 8.75
N TYR A 34 -14.29 16.39 7.62
CA TYR A 34 -15.20 17.51 7.63
C TYR A 34 -16.62 16.96 7.53
N SER A 35 -17.39 17.22 8.58
CA SER A 35 -18.83 17.04 8.63
C SER A 35 -19.49 17.90 7.56
N LEU A 36 -20.42 17.32 6.81
CA LEU A 36 -21.30 17.96 5.82
C LEU A 36 -22.30 18.97 6.43
N ALA A 37 -22.08 19.41 7.67
CA ALA A 37 -22.99 20.26 8.44
C ALA A 37 -23.35 21.61 7.77
N GLU A 38 -22.65 22.04 6.71
CA GLU A 38 -22.97 23.30 6.03
C GLU A 38 -23.98 23.17 4.87
N LEU A 39 -24.25 21.96 4.38
CA LEU A 39 -25.28 21.70 3.36
C LEU A 39 -26.36 20.81 3.97
N SER A 40 -27.30 21.39 4.72
CA SER A 40 -28.45 20.66 5.25
C SER A 40 -29.44 20.33 4.12
N ILE A 41 -29.16 19.27 3.36
CA ILE A 41 -30.09 18.72 2.38
C ILE A 41 -31.07 17.80 3.16
N PRO A 42 -32.39 18.02 3.08
CA PRO A 42 -33.35 17.23 3.85
C PRO A 42 -33.38 15.78 3.34
N PRO A 43 -33.38 14.78 4.24
CA PRO A 43 -33.29 13.38 3.83
C PRO A 43 -34.50 12.93 3.01
N VAL A 44 -34.27 12.04 2.04
CA VAL A 44 -35.27 11.46 1.12
C VAL A 44 -35.14 9.94 1.10
N ASP A 45 -36.25 9.20 0.93
CA ASP A 45 -36.24 7.73 0.88
C ASP A 45 -35.71 7.20 -0.46
N GLY A 46 -34.38 7.04 -0.54
CA GLY A 46 -33.67 6.50 -1.69
C GLY A 46 -33.67 7.38 -2.94
N PRO A 47 -32.77 7.13 -3.90
CA PRO A 47 -32.58 7.95 -5.10
C PRO A 47 -33.59 7.59 -6.21
N SER A 48 -34.89 7.70 -5.95
CA SER A 48 -35.91 7.19 -6.88
C SER A 48 -36.37 8.22 -7.92
N ASP A 49 -36.36 9.52 -7.59
CA ASP A 49 -36.80 10.59 -8.49
C ASP A 49 -35.60 11.19 -9.25
N PRO A 50 -35.50 11.03 -10.59
CA PRO A 50 -34.40 11.58 -11.37
C PRO A 50 -34.18 13.09 -11.21
N ALA A 51 -35.25 13.88 -11.12
CA ALA A 51 -35.14 15.34 -11.04
C ALA A 51 -34.57 15.78 -9.68
N GLU A 52 -34.95 15.07 -8.62
CA GLU A 52 -34.44 15.29 -7.27
C GLU A 52 -32.96 14.87 -7.18
N VAL A 53 -32.62 13.69 -7.70
CA VAL A 53 -31.24 13.19 -7.71
C VAL A 53 -30.33 14.13 -8.50
N GLU A 54 -30.78 14.62 -9.65
CA GLU A 54 -30.01 15.59 -10.43
C GLU A 54 -29.79 16.90 -9.67
N ALA A 55 -30.81 17.41 -8.98
CA ALA A 55 -30.68 18.61 -8.15
C ALA A 55 -29.71 18.43 -6.96
N PHE A 56 -29.74 17.26 -6.31
CA PHE A 56 -28.77 16.88 -5.28
C PHE A 56 -27.34 16.88 -5.84
N LEU A 57 -27.11 16.22 -6.98
CA LEU A 57 -25.78 16.14 -7.61
C LEU A 57 -25.28 17.52 -8.05
N ASP A 58 -26.16 18.38 -8.57
CA ASP A 58 -25.85 19.75 -8.99
C ASP A 58 -25.46 20.67 -7.83
N LEU A 59 -25.90 20.35 -6.62
CA LEU A 59 -25.50 21.06 -5.41
C LEU A 59 -24.12 20.60 -4.92
N VAL A 60 -23.90 19.29 -4.83
CA VAL A 60 -22.73 18.71 -4.16
C VAL A 60 -21.50 18.67 -5.07
N MET A 61 -21.65 18.20 -6.32
CA MET A 61 -20.49 17.91 -7.18
C MET A 61 -19.68 19.17 -7.51
N PRO A 62 -20.26 20.32 -7.92
CA PRO A 62 -19.46 21.52 -8.22
C PRO A 62 -18.67 22.04 -7.01
N ALA A 63 -19.24 21.95 -5.81
CA ALA A 63 -18.58 22.34 -4.58
C ALA A 63 -17.37 21.44 -4.28
N ALA A 64 -17.54 20.12 -4.40
CA ALA A 64 -16.48 19.14 -4.21
C ALA A 64 -15.35 19.32 -5.25
N ILE A 65 -15.69 19.49 -6.53
CA ILE A 65 -14.74 19.77 -7.62
C ILE A 65 -13.89 21.00 -7.29
N ALA A 66 -14.53 22.10 -6.85
CA ALA A 66 -13.83 23.32 -6.50
C ALA A 66 -12.91 23.12 -5.27
N ARG A 67 -13.41 22.45 -4.22
CA ARG A 67 -12.66 22.22 -2.97
C ARG A 67 -11.39 21.41 -3.18
N TYR A 68 -11.45 20.40 -4.03
CA TYR A 68 -10.34 19.49 -4.30
C TYR A 68 -9.55 19.81 -5.57
N ASN A 69 -9.78 20.99 -6.17
CA ASN A 69 -9.12 21.44 -7.39
C ASN A 69 -9.19 20.43 -8.54
N ALA A 70 -10.29 19.70 -8.69
CA ALA A 70 -10.47 18.78 -9.80
C ALA A 70 -10.98 19.51 -11.05
N PRO A 71 -10.55 19.14 -12.27
CA PRO A 71 -11.11 19.72 -13.50
C PRO A 71 -12.47 19.17 -13.87
N GLY A 72 -12.74 17.89 -13.63
CA GLY A 72 -13.99 17.25 -14.00
C GLY A 72 -14.27 15.93 -13.29
N ALA A 73 -15.54 15.52 -13.38
CA ALA A 73 -16.03 14.26 -12.85
C ALA A 73 -17.28 13.78 -13.61
N THR A 74 -17.55 12.49 -13.55
CA THR A 74 -18.81 11.88 -14.00
C THR A 74 -19.42 11.02 -12.91
N VAL A 75 -20.74 10.88 -12.91
CA VAL A 75 -21.50 10.11 -11.92
C VAL A 75 -22.66 9.38 -12.60
N ALA A 76 -22.97 8.17 -12.11
CA ALA A 76 -24.18 7.44 -12.42
C ALA A 76 -24.84 6.93 -11.13
N VAL A 77 -26.16 7.07 -11.04
CA VAL A 77 -26.99 6.57 -9.94
C VAL A 77 -28.04 5.63 -10.52
N VAL A 78 -28.16 4.43 -9.95
CA VAL A 78 -29.14 3.43 -10.35
C VAL A 78 -30.03 3.04 -9.16
N LYS A 79 -31.29 2.69 -9.45
CA LYS A 79 -32.27 2.26 -8.45
C LYS A 79 -33.28 1.33 -9.10
N ASP A 80 -33.66 0.24 -8.45
CA ASP A 80 -34.72 -0.68 -8.89
C ASP A 80 -34.58 -1.12 -10.35
N GLY A 81 -33.35 -1.50 -10.74
CA GLY A 81 -33.05 -2.02 -12.08
C GLY A 81 -32.97 -0.98 -13.19
N ARG A 82 -33.03 0.33 -12.89
CA ARG A 82 -32.96 1.41 -13.89
C ARG A 82 -31.85 2.42 -13.59
N LEU A 83 -31.32 3.03 -14.64
CA LEU A 83 -30.50 4.24 -14.56
C LEU A 83 -31.41 5.41 -14.16
N VAL A 84 -31.10 6.07 -13.05
CA VAL A 84 -31.85 7.22 -12.54
C VAL A 84 -31.29 8.50 -13.12
N VAL A 85 -29.98 8.74 -12.94
CA VAL A 85 -29.24 9.87 -13.51
C VAL A 85 -27.85 9.42 -13.92
N ALA A 86 -27.37 9.87 -15.08
CA ALA A 86 -25.95 9.92 -15.43
C ALA A 86 -25.60 11.36 -15.79
N LYS A 87 -24.54 11.92 -15.21
CA LYS A 87 -24.18 13.32 -15.41
C LYS A 87 -22.67 13.56 -15.39
N GLY A 88 -22.25 14.57 -16.14
CA GLY A 88 -20.88 15.03 -16.27
C GLY A 88 -20.75 16.45 -15.72
N TYR A 89 -19.65 16.72 -15.04
CA TYR A 89 -19.35 18.00 -14.42
C TYR A 89 -17.93 18.44 -14.76
N GLY A 90 -17.75 19.75 -14.95
CA GLY A 90 -16.44 20.32 -15.28
C GLY A 90 -15.98 19.96 -16.69
N TYR A 91 -14.68 19.71 -16.84
CA TYR A 91 -14.01 19.66 -18.14
C TYR A 91 -13.32 18.34 -18.41
N ASN A 92 -13.57 17.82 -19.61
CA ASN A 92 -12.84 16.74 -20.27
C ASN A 92 -11.43 17.18 -20.68
N ASP A 93 -11.36 18.39 -21.23
CA ASP A 93 -10.13 19.07 -21.63
C ASP A 93 -10.21 20.52 -21.15
N LEU A 94 -9.48 20.81 -20.07
CA LEU A 94 -9.43 22.12 -19.44
C LEU A 94 -8.89 23.21 -20.38
N THR A 95 -7.93 22.88 -21.26
CA THR A 95 -7.32 23.84 -22.18
C THR A 95 -8.33 24.31 -23.22
N ASN A 96 -9.07 23.37 -23.80
CA ASN A 96 -10.09 23.66 -24.82
C ASN A 96 -11.47 23.95 -24.21
N ARG A 97 -11.60 23.84 -22.88
CA ARG A 97 -12.85 23.93 -22.13
C ARG A 97 -13.94 22.99 -22.67
N THR A 98 -13.53 21.82 -23.14
CA THR A 98 -14.47 20.78 -23.57
C THR A 98 -15.15 20.20 -22.32
N PRO A 99 -16.49 20.25 -22.21
CA PRO A 99 -17.18 19.74 -21.02
C PRO A 99 -17.06 18.23 -20.90
N ILE A 100 -17.21 17.70 -19.69
CA ILE A 100 -17.48 16.27 -19.50
C ILE A 100 -18.90 15.98 -20.00
N ASP A 101 -19.01 15.10 -20.99
CA ASP A 101 -20.25 14.48 -21.42
C ASP A 101 -20.35 13.08 -20.80
N ALA A 102 -21.37 12.84 -19.97
CA ALA A 102 -21.54 11.57 -19.26
C ALA A 102 -21.70 10.38 -20.20
N ASP A 103 -22.32 10.57 -21.36
CA ASP A 103 -22.65 9.49 -22.28
C ASP A 103 -21.45 9.04 -23.11
N THR A 104 -20.47 9.93 -23.30
CA THR A 104 -19.39 9.72 -24.28
C THR A 104 -17.99 9.87 -23.70
N THR A 105 -17.81 10.58 -22.58
CA THR A 105 -16.49 10.80 -21.98
C THR A 105 -16.04 9.57 -21.22
N ILE A 106 -14.91 9.03 -21.62
CA ILE A 106 -14.33 7.80 -21.06
C ILE A 106 -13.37 8.19 -19.93
N PHE A 107 -13.46 7.47 -18.82
CA PHE A 107 -12.54 7.57 -17.68
C PHE A 107 -11.84 6.23 -17.46
N ARG A 108 -10.57 6.27 -17.03
CA ARG A 108 -9.92 5.08 -16.45
C ARG A 108 -10.54 4.82 -15.07
N ILE A 109 -11.07 3.62 -14.86
CA ILE A 109 -11.79 3.28 -13.62
C ILE A 109 -10.89 2.65 -12.55
N GLY A 110 -9.59 2.55 -12.83
CA GLY A 110 -8.60 1.99 -11.93
C GLY A 110 -8.98 0.59 -11.45
N SER A 111 -8.79 0.35 -10.15
CA SER A 111 -8.98 -0.97 -9.54
C SER A 111 -10.41 -1.52 -9.53
N ILE A 112 -11.43 -0.75 -9.93
CA ILE A 112 -12.76 -1.31 -10.25
C ILE A 112 -12.65 -2.41 -11.33
N SER A 113 -11.60 -2.35 -12.16
CA SER A 113 -11.26 -3.38 -13.15
C SER A 113 -11.26 -4.81 -12.59
N LYS A 114 -10.88 -4.98 -11.31
CA LYS A 114 -10.84 -6.29 -10.65
C LYS A 114 -12.21 -6.96 -10.57
N LEU A 115 -13.29 -6.17 -10.42
CA LEU A 115 -14.65 -6.70 -10.39
C LEU A 115 -14.98 -7.45 -11.69
N PHE A 116 -14.51 -6.96 -12.85
CA PHE A 116 -14.69 -7.66 -14.12
C PHE A 116 -13.87 -8.96 -14.18
N THR A 117 -12.64 -8.94 -13.66
CA THR A 117 -11.80 -10.14 -13.52
C THR A 117 -12.44 -11.20 -12.64
N TRP A 118 -12.99 -10.81 -11.51
CA TRP A 118 -13.63 -11.74 -10.59
C TRP A 118 -14.98 -12.23 -11.12
N THR A 119 -15.77 -11.39 -11.79
CA THR A 119 -16.97 -11.83 -12.52
C THR A 119 -16.62 -12.86 -13.59
N ALA A 120 -15.56 -12.65 -14.37
CA ALA A 120 -15.09 -13.62 -15.37
C ALA A 120 -14.65 -14.95 -14.73
N ALA A 121 -13.94 -14.91 -13.61
CA ALA A 121 -13.57 -16.11 -12.86
C ALA A 121 -14.83 -16.85 -12.35
N MET A 122 -15.81 -16.12 -11.82
CA MET A 122 -17.07 -16.69 -11.33
C MET A 122 -17.93 -17.31 -12.44
N GLN A 123 -17.90 -16.77 -13.66
CA GLN A 123 -18.51 -17.43 -14.83
C GLN A 123 -17.91 -18.83 -15.07
N LEU A 124 -16.60 -18.98 -14.94
CA LEU A 124 -15.94 -20.28 -15.11
C LEU A 124 -16.14 -21.21 -13.90
N VAL A 125 -16.37 -20.66 -12.70
CA VAL A 125 -16.81 -21.43 -11.53
C VAL A 125 -18.20 -22.01 -11.76
N GLU A 126 -19.13 -21.19 -12.24
CA GLU A 126 -20.49 -21.60 -12.58
C GLU A 126 -20.51 -22.68 -13.68
N GLU A 127 -19.64 -22.57 -14.68
CA GLU A 127 -19.46 -23.60 -15.72
C GLU A 127 -18.79 -24.89 -15.21
N GLY A 128 -18.41 -24.95 -13.93
CA GLY A 128 -17.72 -26.10 -13.32
C GLY A 128 -16.28 -26.30 -13.81
N LYS A 129 -15.68 -25.28 -14.45
CA LYS A 129 -14.31 -25.33 -14.98
C LYS A 129 -13.27 -24.88 -13.97
N ILE A 130 -13.67 -24.05 -13.01
CA ILE A 130 -12.84 -23.62 -11.87
C ILE A 130 -13.53 -24.08 -10.59
N ASP A 131 -12.79 -24.72 -9.71
CA ASP A 131 -13.18 -24.95 -8.33
C ASP A 131 -12.55 -23.84 -7.48
N LEU A 132 -13.38 -23.15 -6.69
CA LEU A 132 -12.95 -22.03 -5.84
C LEU A 132 -11.86 -22.44 -4.85
N ASP A 133 -11.87 -23.70 -4.40
CA ASP A 133 -11.03 -24.21 -3.32
C ASP A 133 -9.92 -25.16 -3.82
N ALA A 134 -9.87 -25.41 -5.14
CA ALA A 134 -8.75 -26.11 -5.76
C ALA A 134 -7.50 -25.25 -5.81
N ASN A 135 -6.34 -25.91 -5.78
CA ASN A 135 -5.05 -25.26 -5.94
C ASN A 135 -4.93 -24.60 -7.31
N VAL A 136 -4.69 -23.29 -7.40
CA VAL A 136 -4.60 -22.58 -8.69
C VAL A 136 -3.51 -23.12 -9.61
N ASN A 137 -2.48 -23.76 -9.04
CA ASN A 137 -1.45 -24.45 -9.82
C ASN A 137 -2.01 -25.60 -10.67
N THR A 138 -3.24 -26.10 -10.46
CA THR A 138 -3.86 -27.09 -11.35
C THR A 138 -4.32 -26.48 -12.68
N TYR A 139 -4.54 -25.17 -12.72
CA TYR A 139 -5.02 -24.46 -13.91
C TYR A 139 -3.89 -23.78 -14.69
N LEU A 140 -2.87 -23.26 -14.00
CA LEU A 140 -1.76 -22.55 -14.65
C LEU A 140 -0.98 -23.44 -15.62
N LYS A 141 -0.77 -22.98 -16.85
CA LYS A 141 -0.10 -23.75 -17.91
C LYS A 141 1.41 -23.52 -17.99
N ASN A 142 1.85 -22.26 -17.88
CA ASN A 142 3.23 -21.87 -18.23
C ASN A 142 4.19 -21.77 -17.03
N PHE A 143 3.67 -21.59 -15.82
CA PHE A 143 4.46 -21.49 -14.60
C PHE A 143 3.67 -22.04 -13.40
N LYS A 144 4.32 -22.14 -12.24
CA LYS A 144 3.71 -22.55 -10.98
C LYS A 144 4.11 -21.58 -9.87
N ILE A 145 3.19 -21.33 -8.95
CA ILE A 145 3.46 -20.60 -7.72
C ILE A 145 4.28 -21.51 -6.79
N PRO A 146 5.45 -21.06 -6.30
CA PRO A 146 6.28 -21.85 -5.39
C PRO A 146 5.57 -22.18 -4.07
N ASP A 147 5.82 -23.38 -3.57
CA ASP A 147 5.27 -23.81 -2.29
C ASP A 147 6.03 -23.23 -1.10
N ALA A 148 5.66 -22.01 -0.70
CA ALA A 148 6.10 -21.39 0.56
C ALA A 148 5.40 -21.94 1.83
N TYR A 149 4.26 -22.62 1.72
CA TYR A 149 3.44 -23.07 2.85
C TYR A 149 2.88 -24.48 2.55
N PRO A 150 3.65 -25.54 2.88
CA PRO A 150 3.29 -26.90 2.54
C PRO A 150 1.90 -27.29 3.02
N GLY A 151 1.09 -27.83 2.11
CA GLY A 151 -0.30 -28.23 2.36
C GLY A 151 -1.32 -27.09 2.34
N GLN A 152 -0.90 -25.84 2.11
CA GLN A 152 -1.76 -24.65 2.03
C GLN A 152 -1.56 -23.94 0.68
N PRO A 153 -2.12 -24.50 -0.41
CA PRO A 153 -2.01 -23.91 -1.73
C PRO A 153 -2.81 -22.61 -1.84
N VAL A 154 -2.42 -21.77 -2.79
CA VAL A 154 -3.25 -20.64 -3.22
C VAL A 154 -4.45 -21.22 -3.99
N THR A 155 -5.65 -20.68 -3.75
CA THR A 155 -6.91 -21.10 -4.41
C THR A 155 -7.56 -19.89 -5.08
N MET A 156 -8.54 -20.11 -5.97
CA MET A 156 -9.25 -18.99 -6.59
C MET A 156 -9.98 -18.15 -5.53
N ARG A 157 -10.56 -18.77 -4.49
CA ARG A 157 -11.14 -18.06 -3.34
C ARG A 157 -10.13 -17.13 -2.68
N HIS A 158 -8.88 -17.58 -2.49
CA HIS A 158 -7.83 -16.74 -1.91
C HIS A 158 -7.49 -15.54 -2.80
N LEU A 159 -7.51 -15.70 -4.13
CA LEU A 159 -7.27 -14.59 -5.07
C LEU A 159 -8.41 -13.56 -5.04
N LEU A 160 -9.66 -14.02 -5.04
CA LEU A 160 -10.86 -13.16 -5.05
C LEU A 160 -11.09 -12.44 -3.72
N THR A 161 -10.54 -12.96 -2.62
CA THR A 161 -10.66 -12.34 -1.28
C THR A 161 -9.40 -11.60 -0.83
N HIS A 162 -8.38 -11.49 -1.68
CA HIS A 162 -7.08 -10.91 -1.29
C HIS A 162 -6.42 -11.62 -0.09
N THR A 163 -6.57 -12.94 0.05
CA THR A 163 -6.02 -13.71 1.17
C THR A 163 -4.97 -14.73 0.75
N ALA A 164 -4.37 -14.60 -0.44
CA ALA A 164 -3.36 -15.53 -0.94
C ALA A 164 -1.99 -15.43 -0.25
N GLY A 165 -1.77 -14.38 0.56
CA GLY A 165 -0.55 -14.18 1.33
C GLY A 165 0.60 -13.48 0.58
N PHE A 166 0.39 -13.06 -0.68
CA PHE A 166 1.37 -12.31 -1.44
C PHE A 166 1.66 -10.95 -0.79
N GLU A 167 2.93 -10.56 -0.70
CA GLU A 167 3.32 -9.17 -0.46
C GLU A 167 2.90 -8.26 -1.63
N ASP A 168 2.78 -6.96 -1.38
CA ASP A 168 2.52 -6.00 -2.46
C ASP A 168 3.83 -5.63 -3.17
N THR A 169 3.75 -5.39 -4.48
CA THR A 169 4.90 -5.02 -5.29
C THR A 169 4.49 -4.10 -6.44
N SER A 170 5.33 -3.09 -6.69
CA SER A 170 5.20 -2.20 -7.84
C SER A 170 6.12 -2.63 -8.99
N LEU A 171 6.96 -3.66 -8.79
CA LEU A 171 7.95 -4.09 -9.76
C LEU A 171 7.28 -4.51 -11.06
N ARG A 172 7.64 -3.82 -12.14
CA ARG A 172 7.17 -3.99 -13.53
C ARG A 172 5.65 -3.92 -13.67
N MET A 173 4.98 -3.33 -12.67
CA MET A 173 3.53 -3.17 -12.65
C MET A 173 3.09 -2.09 -13.63
N THR A 174 3.92 -1.06 -13.80
CA THR A 174 3.69 0.11 -14.65
C THR A 174 4.81 0.29 -15.68
N TRP A 175 4.49 0.82 -16.86
CA TRP A 175 5.43 1.15 -17.94
C TRP A 175 5.23 2.58 -18.44
N GLY A 176 6.26 3.10 -19.11
CA GLY A 176 6.23 4.43 -19.73
C GLY A 176 5.53 4.48 -21.09
N ASP A 177 5.38 3.34 -21.78
CA ASP A 177 4.77 3.23 -23.10
C ASP A 177 3.99 1.91 -23.27
N VAL A 178 3.05 1.88 -24.20
CA VAL A 178 2.15 0.74 -24.39
C VAL A 178 2.84 -0.37 -25.17
N GLU A 179 3.77 0.00 -26.05
CA GLU A 179 4.55 -0.90 -26.89
C GLU A 179 5.47 -1.83 -26.07
N SER A 180 5.86 -1.40 -24.88
CA SER A 180 6.67 -2.17 -23.93
C SER A 180 5.83 -3.10 -23.03
N LEU A 181 4.50 -3.10 -23.16
CA LEU A 181 3.66 -4.01 -22.40
C LEU A 181 3.97 -5.47 -22.72
N ILE A 182 4.08 -6.24 -21.64
CA ILE A 182 4.31 -7.68 -21.69
C ILE A 182 2.98 -8.38 -21.39
N SER A 183 2.84 -9.65 -21.80
CA SER A 183 1.60 -10.38 -21.51
C SER A 183 1.39 -10.58 -20.01
N ILE A 184 0.14 -10.72 -19.57
CA ILE A 184 -0.17 -10.95 -18.14
C ILE A 184 0.41 -12.28 -17.63
N GLN A 185 0.50 -13.29 -18.49
CA GLN A 185 1.14 -14.57 -18.19
C GLN A 185 2.64 -14.40 -17.95
N GLU A 186 3.30 -13.63 -18.81
CA GLU A 186 4.74 -13.37 -18.70
C GLU A 186 5.05 -12.53 -17.45
N TYR A 187 4.27 -11.48 -17.19
CA TYR A 187 4.38 -10.69 -15.97
C TYR A 187 4.23 -11.57 -14.72
N CYS A 188 3.18 -12.39 -14.66
CA CYS A 188 2.92 -13.22 -13.50
C CYS A 188 4.00 -14.30 -13.29
N ALA A 189 4.61 -14.81 -14.36
CA ALA A 189 5.70 -15.78 -14.29
C ALA A 189 7.03 -15.15 -13.81
N GLU A 190 7.35 -13.94 -14.26
CA GLU A 190 8.62 -13.26 -13.95
C GLU A 190 8.61 -12.53 -12.59
N ASN A 191 7.44 -12.16 -12.07
CA ASN A 191 7.31 -11.25 -10.93
C ASN A 191 6.49 -11.85 -9.77
N ILE A 192 6.62 -13.16 -9.51
CA ILE A 192 5.94 -13.82 -8.39
C ILE A 192 6.37 -13.17 -7.06
N PRO A 193 5.48 -12.49 -6.32
CA PRO A 193 5.80 -11.88 -5.04
C PRO A 193 6.02 -12.96 -3.98
N ALA A 194 6.79 -12.64 -2.93
CA ALA A 194 6.93 -13.55 -1.80
C ALA A 194 5.58 -13.74 -1.09
N ARG A 195 5.30 -14.96 -0.61
CA ARG A 195 4.16 -15.20 0.28
C ARG A 195 4.59 -15.00 1.74
N ILE A 196 4.21 -13.87 2.32
CA ILE A 196 4.62 -13.47 3.68
C ILE A 196 3.66 -13.97 4.78
N TYR A 197 2.48 -14.46 4.38
CA TYR A 197 1.53 -15.14 5.27
C TYR A 197 0.98 -16.43 4.64
N PRO A 198 0.59 -17.43 5.45
CA PRO A 198 -0.21 -18.54 4.95
C PRO A 198 -1.52 -18.03 4.33
N PRO A 199 -2.01 -18.66 3.24
CA PRO A 199 -3.30 -18.29 2.66
C PRO A 199 -4.44 -18.34 3.68
N GLY A 200 -5.36 -17.39 3.62
CA GLY A 200 -6.50 -17.27 4.55
C GLY A 200 -6.15 -16.73 5.95
N ARG A 201 -4.89 -16.35 6.22
CA ARG A 201 -4.50 -15.83 7.55
C ARG A 201 -4.95 -14.39 7.79
N VAL A 202 -4.69 -13.49 6.83
CA VAL A 202 -5.10 -12.08 6.84
C VAL A 202 -5.38 -11.63 5.40
N SER A 203 -6.14 -10.54 5.23
CA SER A 203 -6.28 -9.88 3.93
C SER A 203 -5.03 -9.06 3.61
N LEU A 204 -4.48 -9.25 2.41
CA LEU A 204 -3.42 -8.45 1.80
C LEU A 204 -3.84 -8.12 0.37
N TYR A 205 -4.25 -6.87 0.14
CA TYR A 205 -4.54 -6.39 -1.21
C TYR A 205 -3.41 -6.73 -2.18
N SER A 206 -3.76 -7.28 -3.35
CA SER A 206 -2.77 -7.75 -4.32
C SER A 206 -3.23 -7.55 -5.75
N ASN A 207 -2.54 -6.65 -6.46
CA ASN A 207 -2.69 -6.48 -7.91
C ASN A 207 -2.17 -7.70 -8.68
N TYR A 208 -1.10 -8.32 -8.19
CA TYR A 208 -0.59 -9.59 -8.70
C TYR A 208 -1.66 -10.68 -8.59
N GLY A 209 -2.30 -10.82 -7.42
CA GLY A 209 -3.34 -11.83 -7.20
C GLY A 209 -4.55 -11.68 -8.13
N ALA A 210 -4.99 -10.44 -8.38
CA ALA A 210 -6.06 -10.18 -9.35
C ALA A 210 -5.63 -10.53 -10.79
N THR A 211 -4.44 -10.12 -11.19
CA THR A 211 -3.88 -10.44 -12.53
C THR A 211 -3.68 -11.95 -12.71
N LEU A 212 -3.25 -12.65 -11.66
CA LEU A 212 -3.13 -14.10 -11.64
C LEU A 212 -4.48 -14.80 -11.83
N ALA A 213 -5.57 -14.25 -11.25
CA ALA A 213 -6.91 -14.76 -11.50
C ALA A 213 -7.30 -14.62 -12.99
N ALA A 214 -6.95 -13.51 -13.63
CA ALA A 214 -7.13 -13.34 -15.08
C ALA A 214 -6.30 -14.33 -15.91
N VAL A 215 -5.05 -14.60 -15.53
CA VAL A 215 -4.22 -15.65 -16.16
C VAL A 215 -4.90 -17.01 -16.08
N VAL A 216 -5.48 -17.35 -14.92
CA VAL A 216 -6.26 -18.60 -14.77
C VAL A 216 -7.48 -18.61 -15.70
N VAL A 217 -8.19 -17.48 -15.85
CA VAL A 217 -9.29 -17.36 -16.81
C VAL A 217 -8.82 -17.63 -18.24
N GLU A 218 -7.68 -17.07 -18.67
CA GLU A 218 -7.12 -17.34 -20.01
C GLU A 218 -6.69 -18.79 -20.18
N ASP A 219 -6.01 -19.36 -19.19
CA ASP A 219 -5.53 -20.74 -19.25
C ASP A 219 -6.70 -21.74 -19.30
N VAL A 220 -7.77 -21.49 -18.53
CA VAL A 220 -8.94 -22.38 -18.50
C VAL A 220 -9.84 -22.21 -19.73
N SER A 221 -10.07 -20.96 -20.16
CA SER A 221 -10.95 -20.68 -21.31
C SER A 221 -10.28 -20.90 -22.67
N GLY A 222 -8.95 -20.73 -22.74
CA GLY A 222 -8.19 -20.70 -23.99
C GLY A 222 -8.37 -19.41 -24.79
N VAL A 223 -8.96 -18.36 -24.20
CA VAL A 223 -9.26 -17.08 -24.84
C VAL A 223 -8.45 -15.97 -24.17
N PRO A 224 -7.82 -15.05 -24.92
CA PRO A 224 -7.17 -13.87 -24.35
C PRO A 224 -8.13 -13.08 -23.44
N PHE A 225 -7.65 -12.57 -22.32
CA PHE A 225 -8.50 -12.06 -21.26
C PHE A 225 -9.33 -10.84 -21.69
N ASP A 226 -8.77 -9.94 -22.49
CA ASP A 226 -9.47 -8.80 -23.07
C ASP A 226 -10.64 -9.24 -23.97
N GLN A 227 -10.42 -10.28 -24.79
CA GLN A 227 -11.46 -10.87 -25.64
C GLN A 227 -12.51 -11.64 -24.82
N TYR A 228 -12.10 -12.27 -23.72
CA TYR A 228 -13.04 -12.91 -22.80
C TYR A 228 -13.99 -11.86 -22.20
N LEU A 229 -13.46 -10.76 -21.64
CA LEU A 229 -14.30 -9.69 -21.10
C LEU A 229 -15.22 -9.09 -22.17
N GLN A 230 -14.68 -8.83 -23.36
CA GLN A 230 -15.46 -8.28 -24.47
C GLN A 230 -16.65 -9.18 -24.82
N SER A 231 -16.41 -10.47 -25.02
CA SER A 231 -17.43 -11.41 -25.50
C SER A 231 -18.40 -11.91 -24.42
N ARG A 232 -17.96 -11.96 -23.16
CA ARG A 232 -18.71 -12.59 -22.06
C ARG A 232 -19.32 -11.60 -21.07
N ILE A 233 -18.89 -10.34 -21.09
CA ILE A 233 -19.39 -9.30 -20.18
C ILE A 233 -19.75 -8.01 -20.92
N PHE A 234 -18.81 -7.37 -21.62
CA PHE A 234 -19.06 -6.04 -22.19
C PHE A 234 -20.13 -6.06 -23.28
N THR A 235 -19.95 -6.86 -24.33
CA THR A 235 -20.93 -6.95 -25.43
C THR A 235 -22.30 -7.46 -24.95
N PRO A 236 -22.41 -8.52 -24.12
CA PRO A 236 -23.71 -8.95 -23.59
C PRO A 236 -24.44 -7.85 -22.81
N LEU A 237 -23.73 -7.07 -21.99
CA LEU A 237 -24.33 -5.96 -21.25
C LEU A 237 -24.54 -4.70 -22.11
N GLY A 238 -24.06 -4.67 -23.36
CA GLY A 238 -24.08 -3.48 -24.22
C GLY A 238 -23.16 -2.37 -23.73
N MET A 239 -22.05 -2.72 -23.07
CA MET A 239 -21.02 -1.79 -22.59
C MET A 239 -20.03 -1.43 -23.71
N ASP A 240 -20.55 -0.85 -24.79
CA ASP A 240 -19.82 -0.64 -26.06
C ASP A 240 -18.68 0.39 -25.96
N GLN A 241 -18.61 1.15 -24.85
CA GLN A 241 -17.58 2.15 -24.59
C GLN A 241 -16.60 1.72 -23.50
N THR A 242 -16.66 0.45 -23.11
CA THR A 242 -15.76 -0.13 -22.11
C THR A 242 -14.66 -0.93 -22.77
N ASN A 243 -13.41 -0.72 -22.35
CA ASN A 243 -12.27 -1.43 -22.90
C ASN A 243 -11.19 -1.72 -21.85
N LEU A 244 -10.55 -2.88 -21.94
CA LEU A 244 -9.37 -3.23 -21.14
C LEU A 244 -8.07 -2.73 -21.77
N ARG A 245 -8.05 -2.54 -23.10
CA ARG A 245 -6.87 -2.11 -23.85
C ARG A 245 -6.45 -0.71 -23.43
N GLN A 246 -5.14 -0.50 -23.42
CA GLN A 246 -4.53 0.80 -23.09
C GLN A 246 -4.10 1.57 -24.33
N ASP A 247 -3.83 0.88 -25.44
CA ASP A 247 -3.77 1.43 -26.79
C ASP A 247 -5.20 1.55 -27.35
N LEU A 248 -5.97 2.47 -26.77
CA LEU A 248 -7.35 2.69 -27.21
C LEU A 248 -7.38 3.03 -28.70
N PRO A 249 -8.28 2.42 -29.48
CA PRO A 249 -8.50 2.82 -30.87
C PRO A 249 -8.86 4.31 -30.96
N PRO A 250 -8.56 5.00 -32.09
CA PRO A 250 -8.73 6.46 -32.21
C PRO A 250 -10.11 6.98 -31.80
N GLU A 251 -11.17 6.23 -32.07
CA GLU A 251 -12.55 6.55 -31.72
C GLU A 251 -12.83 6.54 -30.20
N PHE A 252 -12.06 5.78 -29.42
CA PHE A 252 -12.13 5.78 -27.95
C PHE A 252 -11.09 6.73 -27.36
N ALA A 253 -9.88 6.76 -27.90
CA ALA A 253 -8.80 7.63 -27.44
C ALA A 253 -9.17 9.12 -27.50
N SER A 254 -9.91 9.54 -28.52
CA SER A 254 -10.41 10.93 -28.64
C SER A 254 -11.45 11.32 -27.59
N ARG A 255 -12.04 10.34 -26.90
CA ARG A 255 -13.07 10.51 -25.87
C ARG A 255 -12.57 10.19 -24.46
N LEU A 256 -11.38 9.61 -24.34
CA LEU A 256 -10.70 9.46 -23.06
C LEU A 256 -10.37 10.85 -22.49
N THR A 257 -10.78 11.08 -21.25
CA THR A 257 -10.49 12.35 -20.60
C THR A 257 -9.04 12.51 -20.22
N LYS A 258 -8.55 13.75 -20.26
CA LYS A 258 -7.20 14.08 -19.81
C LYS A 258 -7.12 13.98 -18.29
N GLY A 259 -6.03 13.40 -17.81
CA GLY A 259 -5.68 13.43 -16.40
C GLY A 259 -5.01 14.74 -16.01
N TYR A 260 -5.14 15.15 -14.74
CA TYR A 260 -4.58 16.40 -14.25
C TYR A 260 -3.90 16.26 -12.87
N LYS A 261 -2.86 17.06 -12.64
CA LYS A 261 -2.24 17.26 -11.33
C LYS A 261 -2.32 18.75 -10.98
N TYR A 262 -2.71 19.03 -9.73
CA TYR A 262 -2.76 20.40 -9.24
C TYR A 262 -1.37 20.80 -8.71
N ALA A 263 -0.72 21.74 -9.37
CA ALA A 263 0.60 22.25 -9.02
C ALA A 263 0.72 23.72 -9.38
N HIS A 264 1.49 24.48 -8.60
CA HIS A 264 1.68 25.93 -8.83
C HIS A 264 0.35 26.71 -8.93
N SER A 265 -0.64 26.30 -8.13
CA SER A 265 -2.00 26.86 -8.12
C SER A 265 -2.80 26.67 -9.41
N GLU A 266 -2.39 25.75 -10.28
CA GLU A 266 -3.02 25.46 -11.56
C GLU A 266 -3.21 23.95 -11.76
N ASN A 267 -4.18 23.59 -12.61
CA ASN A 267 -4.36 22.21 -13.05
C ASN A 267 -3.55 21.98 -14.34
N LEU A 268 -2.49 21.18 -14.23
CA LEU A 268 -1.62 20.83 -15.34
C LEU A 268 -2.00 19.46 -15.90
N PRO A 269 -2.11 19.30 -17.24
CA PRO A 269 -2.28 17.98 -17.84
C PRO A 269 -1.17 17.04 -17.39
N ALA A 270 -1.55 15.82 -17.05
CA ALA A 270 -0.64 14.76 -16.64
C ALA A 270 -1.04 13.46 -17.32
N GLU A 271 -0.04 12.75 -17.82
CA GLU A 271 -0.23 11.38 -18.28
C GLU A 271 -0.46 10.46 -17.10
N ASP A 272 -1.25 9.42 -17.32
CA ASP A 272 -1.47 8.35 -16.35
C ASP A 272 -0.52 7.19 -16.66
N TYR A 273 -0.28 6.30 -15.67
CA TYR A 273 0.55 5.14 -15.92
C TYR A 273 -0.14 4.12 -16.82
N ILE A 274 0.68 3.38 -17.58
CA ILE A 274 0.27 2.20 -18.32
C ILE A 274 0.56 0.98 -17.44
N LEU A 275 -0.43 0.13 -17.19
CA LEU A 275 -0.31 -1.01 -16.27
C LEU A 275 -0.15 -2.33 -17.04
N THR A 276 0.91 -3.09 -16.74
CA THR A 276 0.99 -4.48 -17.20
C THR A 276 -0.02 -5.37 -16.51
N VAL A 277 -0.35 -5.04 -15.26
CA VAL A 277 -1.43 -5.66 -14.49
C VAL A 277 -2.80 -5.14 -14.94
N GLY A 278 -3.03 -5.07 -16.26
CA GLY A 278 -4.24 -4.50 -16.85
C GLY A 278 -5.55 -5.01 -16.23
N PRO A 279 -5.73 -6.34 -16.03
CA PRO A 279 -6.92 -6.90 -15.38
C PRO A 279 -7.18 -6.36 -13.97
N ALA A 280 -6.15 -5.82 -13.31
CA ALA A 280 -6.23 -5.24 -11.99
C ALA A 280 -6.51 -3.73 -12.01
N GLY A 281 -6.40 -3.00 -13.13
CA GLY A 281 -6.50 -1.54 -13.08
C GLY A 281 -6.70 -0.74 -14.37
N SER A 282 -6.72 -1.35 -15.56
CA SER A 282 -6.64 -0.60 -16.83
C SER A 282 -7.97 -0.38 -17.56
N ILE A 283 -9.09 -0.87 -17.03
CA ILE A 283 -10.37 -0.68 -17.72
C ILE A 283 -10.68 0.82 -17.81
N SER A 284 -11.13 1.21 -19.00
CA SER A 284 -11.68 2.53 -19.27
C SER A 284 -13.15 2.36 -19.62
N SER A 285 -14.03 3.23 -19.09
CA SER A 285 -15.49 3.12 -19.25
C SER A 285 -16.17 4.50 -19.16
N THR A 286 -17.45 4.55 -19.52
CA THR A 286 -18.34 5.69 -19.26
C THR A 286 -19.29 5.41 -18.10
N ALA A 287 -19.95 6.46 -17.60
CA ALA A 287 -20.93 6.36 -16.53
C ALA A 287 -22.14 5.47 -16.90
N PRO A 288 -22.77 5.58 -18.08
CA PRO A 288 -23.85 4.69 -18.49
C PRO A 288 -23.45 3.22 -18.61
N ASP A 289 -22.23 2.93 -19.09
CA ASP A 289 -21.75 1.55 -19.17
C ASP A 289 -21.55 0.95 -17.78
N MET A 290 -20.95 1.71 -16.85
CA MET A 290 -20.84 1.27 -15.46
C MET A 290 -22.21 1.11 -14.79
N ALA A 291 -23.22 1.90 -15.16
CA ALA A 291 -24.59 1.74 -14.69
C ALA A 291 -25.20 0.39 -15.11
N LYS A 292 -24.92 -0.09 -16.33
CA LYS A 292 -25.37 -1.41 -16.79
C LYS A 292 -24.74 -2.52 -15.96
N PHE A 293 -23.44 -2.40 -15.65
CA PHE A 293 -22.74 -3.34 -14.76
C PHE A 293 -23.27 -3.32 -13.32
N LEU A 294 -23.53 -2.13 -12.76
CA LEU A 294 -24.20 -1.95 -11.47
C LEU A 294 -25.55 -2.68 -11.44
N ILE A 295 -26.41 -2.41 -12.42
CA ILE A 295 -27.74 -3.03 -12.51
C ILE A 295 -27.64 -4.54 -12.66
N ALA A 296 -26.74 -5.03 -13.52
CA ALA A 296 -26.52 -6.47 -13.69
C ALA A 296 -26.24 -7.16 -12.36
N HIS A 297 -25.35 -6.61 -11.53
CA HIS A 297 -25.09 -7.16 -10.20
C HIS A 297 -26.28 -6.99 -9.24
N LEU A 298 -26.95 -5.84 -9.18
CA LEU A 298 -28.12 -5.64 -8.30
C LEU A 298 -29.29 -6.58 -8.63
N GLN A 299 -29.42 -6.96 -9.91
CA GLN A 299 -30.39 -7.93 -10.40
C GLN A 299 -29.81 -9.35 -10.50
N ASN A 300 -28.87 -9.69 -9.62
CA ASN A 300 -28.29 -11.03 -9.46
C ASN A 300 -27.73 -11.65 -10.76
N GLY A 301 -27.06 -10.84 -11.57
CA GLY A 301 -26.38 -11.23 -12.80
C GLY A 301 -27.11 -10.87 -14.10
N THR A 302 -28.28 -10.22 -14.04
CA THR A 302 -29.13 -9.94 -15.22
C THR A 302 -29.26 -8.45 -15.52
N TYR A 303 -29.08 -8.05 -16.78
CA TYR A 303 -29.44 -6.71 -17.27
C TYR A 303 -30.42 -6.85 -18.46
N GLY A 304 -31.64 -6.35 -18.29
CA GLY A 304 -32.72 -6.57 -19.25
C GLY A 304 -32.99 -8.06 -19.47
N ASN A 305 -32.76 -8.56 -20.68
CA ASN A 305 -32.94 -9.96 -21.04
C ASN A 305 -31.62 -10.76 -21.07
N VAL A 306 -30.50 -10.15 -20.68
CA VAL A 306 -29.17 -10.77 -20.74
C VAL A 306 -28.72 -11.14 -19.34
N THR A 307 -28.21 -12.36 -19.17
CA THR A 307 -27.68 -12.86 -17.90
C THR A 307 -26.21 -13.21 -18.06
N ILE A 308 -25.34 -12.57 -17.27
CA ILE A 308 -23.89 -12.81 -17.27
C ILE A 308 -23.42 -13.70 -16.11
N LEU A 309 -24.25 -13.88 -15.08
CA LEU A 309 -24.07 -14.81 -13.96
C LEU A 309 -25.45 -15.35 -13.57
N LEU A 310 -25.54 -16.62 -13.20
CA LEU A 310 -26.76 -17.15 -12.58
C LEU A 310 -26.97 -16.51 -11.20
N PRO A 311 -28.23 -16.40 -10.73
CA PRO A 311 -28.54 -15.79 -9.44
C PRO A 311 -27.79 -16.43 -8.26
N GLU A 312 -27.61 -17.74 -8.26
CA GLU A 312 -26.87 -18.46 -7.21
C GLU A 312 -25.40 -18.04 -7.17
N THR A 313 -24.78 -17.88 -8.34
CA THR A 313 -23.39 -17.45 -8.50
C THR A 313 -23.22 -15.99 -8.08
N ALA A 314 -24.14 -15.11 -8.48
CA ALA A 314 -24.12 -13.70 -8.09
C ALA A 314 -24.28 -13.55 -6.57
N ASN A 315 -25.24 -14.26 -5.96
CA ASN A 315 -25.44 -14.27 -4.51
C ASN A 315 -24.20 -14.80 -3.77
N LEU A 316 -23.57 -15.87 -4.27
CA LEU A 316 -22.31 -16.37 -3.72
C LEU A 316 -21.21 -15.31 -3.82
N MET A 317 -21.12 -14.62 -4.95
CA MET A 317 -20.12 -13.57 -5.19
C MET A 317 -20.28 -12.38 -4.24
N HIS A 318 -21.52 -12.03 -3.89
CA HIS A 318 -21.88 -10.90 -3.00
C HIS A 318 -21.90 -11.27 -1.51
N SER A 319 -21.85 -12.56 -1.19
CA SER A 319 -21.79 -13.03 0.20
C SER A 319 -20.41 -12.79 0.81
N ARG A 320 -20.37 -12.53 2.13
CA ARG A 320 -19.13 -12.45 2.89
C ARG A 320 -18.39 -13.78 2.80
N ALA A 321 -17.26 -13.81 2.10
CA ALA A 321 -16.44 -14.99 1.89
C ALA A 321 -15.28 -15.07 2.88
N TYR A 322 -14.81 -13.94 3.40
CA TYR A 322 -13.73 -13.86 4.37
C TYR A 322 -13.91 -12.63 5.28
N SER A 323 -13.51 -12.74 6.55
CA SER A 323 -13.24 -11.59 7.41
C SER A 323 -12.10 -11.92 8.35
N VAL A 324 -11.27 -10.94 8.66
CA VAL A 324 -10.10 -11.11 9.54
C VAL A 324 -10.48 -11.18 11.02
N ASP A 325 -11.69 -10.71 11.36
CA ASP A 325 -12.30 -10.77 12.68
C ASP A 325 -13.83 -10.62 12.52
N PRO A 326 -14.68 -11.33 13.30
CA PRO A 326 -16.14 -11.23 13.18
C PRO A 326 -16.71 -9.81 13.30
N ARG A 327 -15.98 -8.90 13.97
CA ARG A 327 -16.35 -7.48 14.17
C ARG A 327 -15.93 -6.57 13.02
N VAL A 328 -15.17 -7.10 12.06
CA VAL A 328 -14.71 -6.36 10.87
C VAL A 328 -15.56 -6.77 9.67
N SER A 329 -15.86 -5.79 8.82
CA SER A 329 -16.50 -6.04 7.54
C SER A 329 -15.69 -7.03 6.69
N GLY A 330 -16.34 -7.68 5.74
CA GLY A 330 -15.75 -8.79 5.01
C GLY A 330 -15.20 -8.45 3.64
N MET A 331 -14.40 -9.38 3.12
CA MET A 331 -14.23 -9.55 1.68
C MET A 331 -15.35 -10.48 1.19
N CYS A 332 -16.09 -10.03 0.18
CA CYS A 332 -16.88 -10.93 -0.64
C CYS A 332 -15.96 -11.62 -1.67
N LEU A 333 -16.51 -12.31 -2.67
CA LEU A 333 -15.66 -12.79 -3.78
C LEU A 333 -15.44 -11.63 -4.77
N GLY A 334 -14.54 -10.73 -4.38
CA GLY A 334 -14.12 -9.56 -5.12
C GLY A 334 -14.57 -8.23 -4.51
N PHE A 335 -15.82 -8.13 -4.06
CA PHE A 335 -16.30 -6.87 -3.49
C PHE A 335 -15.80 -6.65 -2.05
N TYR A 336 -15.50 -5.40 -1.72
CA TYR A 336 -15.35 -4.97 -0.32
C TYR A 336 -16.73 -4.84 0.28
N GLU A 337 -17.01 -5.59 1.34
CA GLU A 337 -18.17 -5.31 2.17
C GLU A 337 -17.84 -4.16 3.10
N GLN A 338 -18.75 -3.20 3.16
CA GLN A 338 -18.66 -2.04 4.03
C GLN A 338 -20.04 -1.71 4.59
N TYR A 339 -20.05 -0.89 5.63
CA TYR A 339 -21.25 -0.37 6.25
C TYR A 339 -21.17 1.15 6.29
N TYR A 340 -22.19 1.81 5.75
CA TYR A 340 -22.33 3.25 5.75
C TYR A 340 -23.70 3.56 6.32
N ASN A 341 -23.75 4.39 7.37
CA ASN A 341 -25.02 4.77 8.01
C ASN A 341 -25.88 3.56 8.41
N GLY A 342 -25.24 2.47 8.86
CA GLY A 342 -25.89 1.21 9.21
C GLY A 342 -26.36 0.36 8.02
N ARG A 343 -26.27 0.85 6.78
CA ARG A 343 -26.58 0.10 5.56
C ARG A 343 -25.37 -0.69 5.10
N ARG A 344 -25.60 -1.95 4.76
CA ARG A 344 -24.59 -2.79 4.10
C ARG A 344 -24.38 -2.30 2.68
N THR A 345 -23.12 -2.17 2.28
CA THR A 345 -22.72 -1.90 0.92
C THR A 345 -21.67 -2.90 0.47
N ILE A 346 -21.63 -3.17 -0.83
CA ILE A 346 -20.53 -3.92 -1.44
C ILE A 346 -20.00 -3.14 -2.63
N GLY A 347 -18.69 -3.00 -2.75
CA GLY A 347 -18.12 -2.11 -3.76
C GLY A 347 -16.65 -2.30 -4.01
N HIS A 348 -16.08 -1.40 -4.80
CA HIS A 348 -14.65 -1.31 -5.02
C HIS A 348 -14.25 0.12 -5.42
N GLY A 349 -13.20 0.64 -4.79
CA GLY A 349 -12.56 1.89 -5.20
C GLY A 349 -11.57 1.67 -6.35
N GLY A 350 -11.39 2.68 -7.20
CA GLY A 350 -10.41 2.66 -8.27
C GLY A 350 -9.54 3.90 -8.17
N ASP A 351 -8.22 3.72 -8.18
CA ASP A 351 -7.27 4.82 -8.15
C ASP A 351 -6.14 4.53 -9.15
N THR A 352 -5.83 5.53 -9.96
CA THR A 352 -4.59 5.64 -10.74
C THR A 352 -3.88 6.95 -10.35
N ASP A 353 -2.95 7.42 -11.17
CA ASP A 353 -2.17 8.62 -10.87
C ASP A 353 -2.99 9.92 -11.04
N THR A 354 -4.01 9.85 -11.89
CA THR A 354 -4.86 10.99 -12.27
C THR A 354 -6.34 10.67 -12.31
N PHE A 355 -6.75 9.43 -12.03
CA PHE A 355 -8.16 9.04 -12.01
C PHE A 355 -8.54 8.42 -10.68
N HIS A 356 -9.67 8.85 -10.12
CA HIS A 356 -10.22 8.27 -8.90
C HIS A 356 -11.70 7.99 -9.06
N SER A 357 -12.07 6.73 -8.88
CA SER A 357 -13.41 6.22 -9.11
C SER A 357 -13.92 5.42 -7.91
N ASN A 358 -15.23 5.39 -7.72
CA ASN A 358 -15.89 4.49 -6.77
C ASN A 358 -17.03 3.76 -7.48
N LEU A 359 -17.19 2.48 -7.20
CA LEU A 359 -18.38 1.71 -7.54
C LEU A 359 -18.94 1.11 -6.26
N CYS A 360 -20.22 1.34 -5.98
CA CYS A 360 -20.89 0.85 -4.79
C CYS A 360 -22.28 0.29 -5.13
N LEU A 361 -22.61 -0.85 -4.53
CA LEU A 361 -23.92 -1.50 -4.56
C LEU A 361 -24.49 -1.46 -3.14
N LEU A 362 -25.79 -1.20 -3.04
CA LEU A 362 -26.61 -1.40 -1.85
C LEU A 362 -27.64 -2.50 -2.20
N PRO A 363 -27.28 -3.79 -2.09
CA PRO A 363 -28.11 -4.89 -2.57
C PRO A 363 -29.52 -4.88 -1.97
N GLU A 364 -29.62 -4.65 -0.66
CA GLU A 364 -30.86 -4.61 0.10
C GLU A 364 -31.77 -3.46 -0.34
N GLU A 365 -31.18 -2.35 -0.78
CA GLU A 365 -31.89 -1.17 -1.26
C GLU A 365 -32.13 -1.17 -2.77
N GLN A 366 -31.60 -2.17 -3.50
CA GLN A 366 -31.62 -2.19 -4.97
C GLN A 366 -31.09 -0.89 -5.60
N ALA A 367 -30.10 -0.27 -4.96
CA ALA A 367 -29.51 1.00 -5.38
C ALA A 367 -28.00 0.84 -5.66
N GLY A 368 -27.48 1.67 -6.55
CA GLY A 368 -26.06 1.64 -6.90
C GLY A 368 -25.56 3.01 -7.33
N PHE A 369 -24.25 3.19 -7.16
CA PHE A 369 -23.58 4.46 -7.34
C PHE A 369 -22.22 4.25 -8.01
N PHE A 370 -21.93 5.01 -9.05
CA PHE A 370 -20.63 5.09 -9.69
C PHE A 370 -20.22 6.56 -9.84
N VAL A 371 -18.97 6.88 -9.52
CA VAL A 371 -18.37 8.19 -9.78
C VAL A 371 -16.94 8.02 -10.25
N SER A 372 -16.45 8.92 -11.10
CA SER A 372 -15.05 9.01 -11.50
C SER A 372 -14.63 10.47 -11.69
N SER A 373 -13.42 10.83 -11.28
CA SER A 373 -12.82 12.16 -11.43
C SER A 373 -11.45 12.09 -12.09
N ASN A 374 -11.07 13.11 -12.86
CA ASN A 374 -9.88 13.14 -13.73
C ASN A 374 -8.72 14.00 -13.17
N SER A 375 -8.52 14.02 -11.86
CA SER A 375 -7.31 14.62 -11.27
C SER A 375 -6.80 13.87 -10.05
N ALA A 376 -5.55 14.10 -9.66
CA ALA A 376 -5.00 13.61 -8.39
C ALA A 376 -5.82 14.04 -7.14
N GLY A 377 -6.53 15.18 -7.21
CA GLY A 377 -7.45 15.63 -6.15
C GLY A 377 -8.81 14.92 -6.17
N GLY A 378 -9.11 14.17 -7.23
CA GLY A 378 -10.38 13.51 -7.47
C GLY A 378 -10.81 12.49 -6.40
N ARG A 379 -9.86 11.99 -5.59
CA ARG A 379 -10.16 11.13 -4.44
C ARG A 379 -11.10 11.84 -3.45
N GLY A 380 -10.84 13.11 -3.16
CA GLY A 380 -11.70 13.91 -2.29
C GLY A 380 -13.08 14.14 -2.90
N VAL A 381 -13.15 14.43 -4.20
CA VAL A 381 -14.42 14.63 -4.92
C VAL A 381 -15.32 13.40 -4.80
N ARG A 382 -14.75 12.23 -5.09
CA ARG A 382 -15.42 10.94 -5.00
C ARG A 382 -15.91 10.64 -3.59
N ASP A 383 -15.02 10.77 -2.59
CA ASP A 383 -15.32 10.39 -1.21
C ASP A 383 -16.35 11.34 -0.59
N GLU A 384 -16.26 12.66 -0.85
CA GLU A 384 -17.23 13.66 -0.39
C GLU A 384 -18.62 13.42 -1.01
N LEU A 385 -18.69 13.20 -2.32
CA LEU A 385 -19.97 12.97 -2.99
C LEU A 385 -20.64 11.69 -2.50
N PHE A 386 -19.87 10.62 -2.30
CA PHE A 386 -20.44 9.36 -1.81
C PHE A 386 -20.93 9.48 -0.36
N ALA A 387 -20.20 10.17 0.51
CA ALA A 387 -20.64 10.46 1.86
C ALA A 387 -21.94 11.27 1.86
N ALA A 388 -22.01 12.34 1.06
CA ALA A 388 -23.22 13.16 0.93
C ALA A 388 -24.41 12.36 0.38
N TYR A 389 -24.16 11.45 -0.56
CA TYR A 389 -25.19 10.56 -1.10
C TYR A 389 -25.76 9.63 -0.02
N MET A 390 -24.88 9.03 0.80
CA MET A 390 -25.31 8.18 1.91
C MET A 390 -26.06 8.95 2.98
N ASP A 391 -25.62 10.17 3.34
CA ASP A 391 -26.27 10.99 4.35
C ASP A 391 -27.65 11.49 3.91
N HIS A 392 -27.80 11.81 2.62
CA HIS A 392 -29.04 12.33 2.06
C HIS A 392 -30.10 11.23 1.86
N TYR A 393 -29.72 10.09 1.28
CA TYR A 393 -30.68 9.03 0.93
C TYR A 393 -30.84 7.93 1.98
N TYR A 394 -29.82 7.74 2.81
CA TYR A 394 -29.77 6.65 3.78
C TYR A 394 -29.15 7.14 5.10
N PRO A 395 -29.73 8.16 5.76
CA PRO A 395 -29.16 8.75 6.96
C PRO A 395 -29.03 7.71 8.09
N GLY A 396 -27.89 7.75 8.78
CA GLY A 396 -27.59 6.85 9.89
C GLY A 396 -28.16 7.35 11.21
N GLU A 397 -28.25 6.45 12.18
CA GLU A 397 -28.53 6.84 13.56
C GLU A 397 -27.26 7.36 14.26
N SER A 398 -27.44 8.30 15.19
CA SER A 398 -26.35 8.75 16.04
C SER A 398 -25.94 7.62 16.99
N VAL A 399 -24.66 7.21 16.91
CA VAL A 399 -24.08 6.25 17.83
C VAL A 399 -23.54 6.98 19.04
N VAL A 400 -24.01 6.60 20.24
CA VAL A 400 -23.49 7.12 21.51
C VAL A 400 -22.11 6.52 21.73
N SER A 401 -21.10 7.38 21.88
CA SER A 401 -19.75 6.93 22.20
C SER A 401 -19.65 6.53 23.68
N PRO A 402 -18.88 5.48 24.00
CA PRO A 402 -18.60 5.12 25.38
C PRO A 402 -17.86 6.26 26.10
N GLU A 403 -18.01 6.34 27.42
CA GLU A 403 -17.23 7.25 28.25
C GLU A 403 -15.88 6.63 28.64
N PRO A 404 -14.79 7.42 28.74
CA PRO A 404 -13.50 6.92 29.19
C PRO A 404 -13.54 6.38 30.63
N ASP A 405 -12.90 5.24 30.87
CA ASP A 405 -12.66 4.69 32.21
C ASP A 405 -11.16 4.67 32.53
N PRO A 406 -10.66 5.59 33.39
CA PRO A 406 -9.26 5.61 33.80
C PRO A 406 -8.75 4.28 34.38
N SER A 407 -9.62 3.46 34.95
CA SER A 407 -9.25 2.14 35.49
C SER A 407 -8.78 1.17 34.40
N ALA A 408 -9.15 1.40 33.13
CA ALA A 408 -8.76 0.59 31.99
C ALA A 408 -7.31 0.81 31.55
N SER A 409 -6.67 1.92 31.92
CA SER A 409 -5.33 2.33 31.42
C SER A 409 -4.28 1.21 31.51
N ALA A 410 -4.19 0.53 32.67
CA ALA A 410 -3.22 -0.55 32.89
C ALA A 410 -3.45 -1.74 31.94
N ARG A 411 -4.71 -2.06 31.62
CA ARG A 411 -5.05 -3.13 30.66
C ARG A 411 -4.81 -2.68 29.23
N LEU A 412 -5.12 -1.43 28.89
CA LEU A 412 -4.92 -0.86 27.56
C LEU A 412 -3.45 -0.85 27.12
N GLN A 413 -2.50 -0.87 28.06
CA GLN A 413 -1.08 -0.97 27.79
C GLN A 413 -0.70 -2.18 26.89
N GLN A 414 -1.48 -3.26 26.91
CA GLN A 414 -1.22 -4.43 26.04
C GLN A 414 -1.31 -4.11 24.54
N TYR A 415 -2.15 -3.12 24.18
CA TYR A 415 -2.36 -2.66 22.80
C TYR A 415 -1.34 -1.60 22.36
N ALA A 416 -0.60 -1.02 23.30
CA ALA A 416 0.39 0.02 23.00
C ALA A 416 1.55 -0.55 22.15
N GLY A 417 1.94 0.18 21.11
CA GLY A 417 3.01 -0.25 20.21
C GLY A 417 2.96 0.46 18.86
N THR A 418 3.93 0.12 18.01
CA THR A 418 3.97 0.59 16.63
C THR A 418 3.40 -0.49 15.72
N TYR A 419 2.55 -0.10 14.79
CA TYR A 419 1.87 -0.96 13.85
C TYR A 419 2.14 -0.47 12.43
N GLU A 420 2.21 -1.40 11.49
CA GLU A 420 2.53 -1.15 10.08
C GLU A 420 1.47 -1.79 9.20
N MET A 421 1.04 -1.08 8.15
CA MET A 421 0.12 -1.64 7.16
C MET A 421 0.75 -2.88 6.53
N ASN A 422 0.03 -4.01 6.52
CA ASN A 422 0.54 -5.27 5.98
C ASN A 422 0.66 -5.30 4.44
N ARG A 423 0.09 -4.30 3.76
CA ARG A 423 0.22 -4.05 2.33
C ARG A 423 1.54 -3.32 2.05
N HIS A 424 2.64 -4.05 2.09
CA HIS A 424 3.99 -3.55 1.81
C HIS A 424 4.86 -4.64 1.18
N ASN A 425 6.03 -4.26 0.65
CA ASN A 425 7.06 -5.19 0.19
C ASN A 425 8.02 -5.58 1.34
N TYR A 426 8.32 -6.87 1.48
CA TYR A 426 9.15 -7.41 2.55
C TYR A 426 10.43 -8.11 2.05
N ALA A 427 10.41 -8.65 0.83
CA ALA A 427 11.48 -9.52 0.34
C ALA A 427 12.58 -8.79 -0.46
N ARG A 428 12.25 -7.70 -1.16
CA ARG A 428 13.14 -7.07 -2.15
C ARG A 428 13.59 -5.67 -1.74
N PHE A 429 14.41 -5.04 -2.58
CA PHE A 429 14.90 -3.66 -2.40
C PHE A 429 13.77 -2.65 -2.21
N GLU A 430 12.60 -2.91 -2.81
CA GLU A 430 11.37 -2.13 -2.72
C GLU A 430 10.94 -1.89 -1.26
N ARG A 431 11.28 -2.81 -0.35
CA ARG A 431 11.07 -2.65 1.09
C ARG A 431 11.59 -1.32 1.63
N TYR A 432 12.74 -0.85 1.13
CA TYR A 432 13.40 0.35 1.63
C TYR A 432 12.88 1.65 0.99
N ILE A 433 12.45 1.60 -0.27
CA ILE A 433 12.00 2.81 -1.00
C ILE A 433 10.51 3.09 -0.78
N GLY A 434 9.69 2.08 -0.48
CA GLY A 434 8.28 2.23 -0.16
C GLY A 434 8.02 2.30 1.35
N LEU A 435 8.74 3.15 2.10
CA LEU A 435 8.64 3.14 3.58
C LEU A 435 7.17 3.26 4.03
N PRO A 436 6.64 2.23 4.70
CA PRO A 436 5.26 2.26 5.16
C PRO A 436 5.12 3.28 6.28
N SER A 437 4.02 4.02 6.29
CA SER A 437 3.72 4.98 7.35
C SER A 437 3.26 4.23 8.61
N PRO A 438 4.09 4.14 9.67
CA PRO A 438 3.70 3.41 10.86
C PRO A 438 2.66 4.20 11.66
N ILE A 439 1.82 3.47 12.39
CA ILE A 439 0.86 4.01 13.34
C ILE A 439 1.35 3.67 14.74
N THR A 440 1.45 4.66 15.62
CA THR A 440 1.83 4.44 17.02
C THR A 440 0.58 4.54 17.90
N ILE A 441 0.35 3.52 18.72
CA ILE A 441 -0.75 3.45 19.68
C ILE A 441 -0.18 3.54 21.09
N ILE A 442 -0.73 4.44 21.90
CA ILE A 442 -0.28 4.73 23.26
C ILE A 442 -1.50 4.64 24.19
N ALA A 443 -1.40 3.89 25.28
CA ALA A 443 -2.40 3.92 26.34
C ALA A 443 -2.22 5.19 27.20
N THR A 444 -3.31 5.90 27.44
CA THR A 444 -3.30 7.17 28.20
C THR A 444 -3.69 6.94 29.67
N PRO A 445 -3.30 7.82 30.60
CA PRO A 445 -3.79 7.79 31.98
C PRO A 445 -5.31 7.93 32.11
N GLU A 446 -5.96 8.55 31.12
CA GLU A 446 -7.41 8.79 31.08
C GLU A 446 -8.21 7.53 30.69
N GLY A 447 -7.54 6.42 30.35
CA GLY A 447 -8.20 5.19 29.93
C GLY A 447 -8.58 5.17 28.45
N THR A 448 -7.86 5.91 27.61
CA THR A 448 -8.02 5.93 26.14
C THR A 448 -6.79 5.33 25.44
N LEU A 449 -6.94 5.03 24.15
CA LEU A 449 -5.84 4.75 23.24
C LEU A 449 -5.62 5.93 22.30
N ARG A 450 -4.47 6.59 22.43
CA ARG A 450 -4.02 7.61 21.49
C ARG A 450 -3.36 6.96 20.29
N MET A 451 -3.97 7.11 19.12
CA MET A 451 -3.42 6.69 17.84
C MET A 451 -2.76 7.89 17.15
N VAL A 452 -1.47 7.78 16.83
CA VAL A 452 -0.68 8.79 16.11
C VAL A 452 -0.31 8.22 14.74
N SER A 453 -0.66 8.96 13.69
CA SER A 453 -0.40 8.62 12.28
C SER A 453 0.03 9.85 11.48
N SER A 454 0.37 9.68 10.20
CA SER A 454 0.63 10.80 9.28
C SER A 454 -0.57 11.74 9.13
N ASP A 455 -1.78 11.19 9.24
CA ASP A 455 -3.03 11.91 8.99
C ASP A 455 -3.51 12.70 10.23
N GLY A 456 -2.81 12.55 11.36
CA GLY A 456 -3.13 13.20 12.62
C GLY A 456 -3.20 12.24 13.80
N THR A 457 -3.76 12.75 14.90
CA THR A 457 -3.93 12.03 16.17
C THR A 457 -5.41 11.84 16.47
N VAL A 458 -5.81 10.63 16.84
CA VAL A 458 -7.17 10.28 17.24
C VAL A 458 -7.13 9.54 18.56
N GLU A 459 -8.00 9.92 19.49
CA GLU A 459 -8.22 9.21 20.75
C GLU A 459 -9.32 8.17 20.57
N TYR A 460 -9.12 6.98 21.12
CA TYR A 460 -10.11 5.90 21.09
C TYR A 460 -10.48 5.43 22.48
N ILE A 461 -11.77 5.18 22.70
CA ILE A 461 -12.35 4.65 23.92
C ILE A 461 -12.81 3.22 23.66
N GLU A 462 -12.48 2.31 24.56
CA GLU A 462 -12.96 0.93 24.47
C GLU A 462 -14.44 0.87 24.85
N GLY A 463 -15.26 0.34 23.94
CA GLY A 463 -16.66 0.01 24.21
C GLY A 463 -16.86 -1.45 24.56
N GLU A 464 -18.12 -1.80 24.81
CA GLU A 464 -18.54 -3.18 25.03
C GLU A 464 -18.18 -4.04 23.79
N SER A 465 -17.69 -5.27 23.99
CA SER A 465 -17.21 -6.18 22.93
C SER A 465 -15.79 -5.95 22.37
N GLY A 466 -15.00 -5.08 23.00
CA GLY A 466 -13.59 -4.85 22.62
C GLY A 466 -13.42 -4.11 21.30
N ILE A 467 -14.44 -3.33 20.90
CA ILE A 467 -14.40 -2.37 19.80
C ILE A 467 -14.01 -1.01 20.38
N PHE A 468 -13.15 -0.28 19.68
CA PHE A 468 -12.63 1.00 20.11
C PHE A 468 -13.21 2.12 19.24
N PHE A 469 -13.92 3.05 19.87
CA PHE A 469 -14.66 4.14 19.25
C PHE A 469 -13.88 5.45 19.36
N PRO A 470 -13.89 6.35 18.36
CA PRO A 470 -13.30 7.67 18.49
C PRO A 470 -13.90 8.44 19.68
N ALA A 471 -13.04 9.03 20.50
CA ALA A 471 -13.43 9.73 21.73
C ALA A 471 -14.21 11.04 21.46
N ASP A 472 -14.07 11.60 20.26
CA ASP A 472 -14.77 12.81 19.82
C ASP A 472 -16.19 12.52 19.28
N GLY A 473 -16.62 11.25 19.28
CA GLY A 473 -17.91 10.83 18.76
C GLY A 473 -17.98 10.77 17.23
N SER A 474 -16.86 10.97 16.53
CA SER A 474 -16.82 10.86 15.07
C SER A 474 -17.09 9.42 14.61
N GLN A 475 -17.77 9.30 13.46
CA GLN A 475 -17.98 8.04 12.76
C GLN A 475 -17.16 8.03 11.47
N PRO A 476 -15.86 7.70 11.55
CA PRO A 476 -15.00 7.73 10.38
C PRO A 476 -15.46 6.69 9.36
N VAL A 477 -15.32 7.00 8.07
CA VAL A 477 -15.67 6.08 6.96
C VAL A 477 -14.98 4.72 7.08
N LYS A 478 -13.73 4.71 7.55
CA LYS A 478 -12.95 3.48 7.84
C LYS A 478 -13.51 2.67 9.01
N GLY A 479 -14.41 3.24 9.80
CA GLY A 479 -15.00 2.65 11.00
C GLY A 479 -14.09 2.72 12.22
N ASN A 480 -14.58 2.13 13.30
CA ASN A 480 -13.90 1.91 14.58
C ASN A 480 -12.70 0.97 14.44
N ILE A 481 -11.91 0.79 15.50
CA ILE A 481 -10.78 -0.17 15.49
C ILE A 481 -11.04 -1.37 16.38
N VAL A 482 -10.48 -2.52 15.99
CA VAL A 482 -10.45 -3.75 16.80
C VAL A 482 -9.06 -4.34 16.79
N PHE A 483 -8.68 -4.96 17.91
CA PHE A 483 -7.42 -5.69 18.02
C PHE A 483 -7.67 -7.19 17.94
N HIS A 484 -6.78 -7.88 17.23
CA HIS A 484 -6.69 -9.33 17.26
C HIS A 484 -5.59 -9.76 18.22
N THR A 485 -5.95 -10.68 19.12
CA THR A 485 -5.07 -11.24 20.13
C THR A 485 -4.87 -12.72 19.86
N ALA A 486 -3.61 -13.15 19.78
CA ALA A 486 -3.25 -14.55 19.64
C ALA A 486 -3.66 -15.37 20.89
N PRO A 487 -3.72 -16.71 20.80
CA PRO A 487 -4.06 -17.57 21.93
C PRO A 487 -3.15 -17.41 23.16
N ASP A 488 -1.93 -16.89 22.98
CA ASP A 488 -0.97 -16.61 24.04
C ASP A 488 -1.18 -15.24 24.73
N GLY A 489 -2.19 -14.48 24.30
CA GLY A 489 -2.51 -13.16 24.83
C GLY A 489 -1.77 -12.00 24.16
N SER A 490 -0.89 -12.27 23.19
CA SER A 490 -0.17 -11.20 22.48
C SER A 490 -1.05 -10.55 21.40
N VAL A 491 -0.99 -9.22 21.29
CA VAL A 491 -1.68 -8.48 20.23
C VAL A 491 -0.83 -8.55 18.96
N GLU A 492 -1.38 -9.14 17.90
CA GLU A 492 -0.66 -9.34 16.62
C GLU A 492 -0.90 -8.20 15.63
N TYR A 493 -2.14 -7.73 15.51
CA TYR A 493 -2.54 -6.67 14.60
C TYR A 493 -3.80 -5.96 15.09
N PHE A 494 -4.05 -4.78 14.55
CA PHE A 494 -5.37 -4.16 14.61
C PHE A 494 -5.96 -4.03 13.20
N ALA A 495 -7.28 -3.93 13.14
CA ALA A 495 -8.04 -3.71 11.92
C ALA A 495 -9.03 -2.56 12.12
N TYR A 496 -9.29 -1.82 11.05
CA TYR A 496 -10.44 -0.93 10.99
C TYR A 496 -11.69 -1.75 10.66
N THR A 497 -12.78 -1.54 11.39
CA THR A 497 -14.03 -2.31 11.28
C THR A 497 -14.70 -2.22 9.90
N ASN A 498 -14.37 -1.20 9.10
CA ASN A 498 -14.92 -0.99 7.76
C ASN A 498 -13.88 -1.03 6.62
N ILE A 499 -12.68 -1.56 6.89
CA ILE A 499 -11.64 -1.80 5.87
C ILE A 499 -11.30 -3.30 5.87
N PRO A 500 -11.92 -4.09 4.97
CA PRO A 500 -11.78 -5.55 4.98
C PRO A 500 -10.50 -6.07 4.32
N VAL A 501 -9.78 -5.21 3.60
CA VAL A 501 -8.77 -5.60 2.60
C VAL A 501 -7.32 -5.51 3.10
N MET A 502 -7.12 -5.05 4.33
CA MET A 502 -5.79 -4.93 4.94
C MET A 502 -5.90 -4.91 6.47
N VAL A 503 -4.78 -5.17 7.15
CA VAL A 503 -4.64 -4.99 8.60
C VAL A 503 -3.33 -4.27 8.92
N TYR A 504 -3.19 -3.83 10.17
CA TYR A 504 -2.01 -3.16 10.68
C TYR A 504 -1.29 -4.07 11.66
N SER A 505 -0.20 -4.68 11.21
CA SER A 505 0.59 -5.66 11.97
C SER A 505 1.47 -4.97 13.00
N ARG A 506 1.52 -5.49 14.22
CA ARG A 506 2.39 -4.97 15.27
C ARG A 506 3.84 -5.22 14.91
N LEU A 507 4.64 -4.16 14.91
CA LEU A 507 6.07 -4.26 14.68
C LEU A 507 6.79 -4.76 15.93
N PRO A 508 7.75 -5.69 15.79
CA PRO A 508 8.73 -5.94 16.82
C PRO A 508 9.48 -4.64 17.16
N TRP A 509 9.86 -4.45 18.42
CA TRP A 509 10.54 -3.22 18.88
C TRP A 509 11.79 -2.90 18.06
N PHE A 510 12.51 -3.92 17.59
CA PHE A 510 13.72 -3.75 16.79
C PHE A 510 13.45 -3.39 15.32
N MET A 511 12.20 -3.48 14.85
CA MET A 511 11.80 -3.06 13.49
C MET A 511 11.28 -1.63 13.45
N THR A 512 11.07 -0.99 14.61
CA THR A 512 10.61 0.40 14.69
C THR A 512 11.64 1.37 14.11
N ALA A 513 11.17 2.45 13.48
CA ALA A 513 12.04 3.50 12.94
C ALA A 513 12.98 4.06 14.03
N ASP A 514 12.44 4.32 15.22
CA ASP A 514 13.22 4.80 16.36
C ASP A 514 14.41 3.89 16.69
N PHE A 515 14.21 2.57 16.76
CA PHE A 515 15.32 1.65 17.04
C PHE A 515 16.29 1.57 15.86
N GLN A 516 15.77 1.42 14.64
CA GLN A 516 16.58 1.27 13.42
C GLN A 516 17.46 2.50 13.18
N ASP A 517 16.92 3.70 13.31
CA ASP A 517 17.64 4.95 13.09
C ASP A 517 18.66 5.23 14.20
N ASN A 518 18.32 4.95 15.46
CA ASN A 518 19.26 5.07 16.57
C ASN A 518 20.41 4.07 16.45
N LEU A 519 20.13 2.81 16.09
CA LEU A 519 21.17 1.80 15.89
C LEU A 519 22.11 2.17 14.73
N LYS A 520 21.54 2.56 13.58
CA LYS A 520 22.29 3.04 12.41
C LYS A 520 23.19 4.21 12.79
N THR A 521 22.64 5.22 13.46
CA THR A 521 23.36 6.44 13.83
C THR A 521 24.46 6.18 14.86
N ALA A 522 24.17 5.40 15.91
CA ALA A 522 25.16 5.02 16.91
C ALA A 522 26.31 4.21 16.30
N ALA A 523 26.00 3.25 15.43
CA ALA A 523 27.00 2.50 14.68
C ALA A 523 27.84 3.43 13.81
N ALA A 524 27.23 4.36 13.07
CA ALA A 524 27.94 5.32 12.22
C ALA A 524 28.92 6.20 13.00
N ILE A 525 28.52 6.72 14.17
CA ILE A 525 29.38 7.54 15.04
C ILE A 525 30.61 6.72 15.49
N ILE A 526 30.39 5.48 15.95
CA ILE A 526 31.47 4.58 16.34
C ILE A 526 32.40 4.31 15.16
N LEU A 527 31.84 3.96 14.00
CA LEU A 527 32.62 3.68 12.79
C LEU A 527 33.41 4.92 12.33
N GLY A 528 32.87 6.13 12.50
CA GLY A 528 33.55 7.39 12.15
C GLY A 528 34.86 7.62 12.93
N THR A 529 35.02 6.99 14.09
CA THR A 529 36.25 7.11 14.88
C THR A 529 37.49 6.53 14.20
N VAL A 530 37.33 5.70 13.15
CA VAL A 530 38.46 5.23 12.33
C VAL A 530 39.19 6.38 11.61
N LEU A 531 38.51 7.51 11.37
CA LEU A 531 39.11 8.72 10.80
C LEU A 531 40.15 9.36 11.73
N LEU A 532 40.11 9.05 13.03
CA LEU A 532 41.13 9.49 13.98
C LEU A 532 42.45 8.74 13.80
N TRP A 533 42.45 7.54 13.21
CA TRP A 533 43.68 6.75 13.04
C TRP A 533 44.74 7.44 12.17
N PRO A 534 44.44 7.96 10.96
CA PRO A 534 45.41 8.74 10.17
C PRO A 534 45.77 10.08 10.84
N LEU A 535 44.82 10.74 11.52
CA LEU A 535 45.10 11.99 12.25
C LEU A 535 46.08 11.77 13.41
N LEU A 536 45.91 10.69 14.17
CA LEU A 536 46.82 10.29 15.24
C LEU A 536 48.19 9.88 14.69
N PHE A 537 48.23 9.25 13.51
CA PHE A 537 49.50 8.96 12.83
C PHE A 537 50.24 10.26 12.49
N LEU A 538 49.58 11.21 11.84
CA LEU A 538 50.16 12.52 11.48
C LEU A 538 50.59 13.32 12.71
N PHE A 539 49.79 13.33 13.77
CA PHE A 539 50.11 14.00 15.03
C PHE A 539 51.35 13.41 15.70
N ARG A 540 51.46 12.07 15.76
CA ARG A 540 52.63 11.41 16.33
C ARG A 540 53.88 11.64 15.49
N HIS A 541 53.74 11.62 14.17
CA HIS A 541 54.82 11.91 13.25
C HIS A 541 55.33 13.35 13.42
N SER A 542 54.43 14.34 13.48
CA SER A 542 54.81 15.75 13.66
C SER A 542 55.40 16.08 15.03
N HIS A 543 55.08 15.28 16.06
CA HIS A 543 55.57 15.47 17.43
C HIS A 543 56.69 14.47 17.81
N ALA A 544 57.27 13.75 16.84
CA ALA A 544 58.31 12.74 17.04
C ALA A 544 57.99 11.70 18.14
N ILE A 545 56.71 11.39 18.35
CA ILE A 545 56.26 10.39 19.32
C ILE A 545 56.49 9.01 18.71
N PRO A 546 57.25 8.10 19.35
CA PRO A 546 57.52 6.76 18.81
C PRO A 546 56.24 6.02 18.43
N GLU A 547 56.26 5.41 17.25
CA GLU A 547 55.20 4.49 16.85
C GLU A 547 55.23 3.24 17.74
N PRO A 548 54.06 2.73 18.17
CA PRO A 548 54.03 1.38 18.72
C PRO A 548 54.45 0.39 17.63
N ALA A 549 55.21 -0.63 17.99
CA ALA A 549 55.68 -1.65 17.05
C ALA A 549 54.47 -2.36 16.39
N TYR A 550 54.18 -2.03 15.13
CA TYR A 550 53.14 -2.69 14.35
C TYR A 550 53.71 -3.89 13.60
N THR A 551 53.17 -5.07 13.86
CA THR A 551 53.38 -6.23 12.99
C THR A 551 52.55 -6.09 11.72
N LYS A 552 52.94 -6.78 10.64
CA LYS A 552 52.16 -6.85 9.39
C LYS A 552 50.67 -7.19 9.65
N ILE A 553 50.42 -8.09 10.60
CA ILE A 553 49.08 -8.52 11.04
C ILE A 553 48.27 -7.34 11.59
N THR A 554 48.84 -6.54 12.50
CA THR A 554 48.11 -5.40 13.09
C THR A 554 47.76 -4.31 12.09
N ARG A 555 48.58 -4.14 11.04
CA ARG A 555 48.31 -3.21 9.94
C ARG A 555 47.15 -3.70 9.08
N ILE A 556 47.14 -4.98 8.70
CA ILE A 556 46.05 -5.60 7.93
C ILE A 556 44.73 -5.48 8.71
N ALA A 557 44.73 -5.82 10.00
CA ALA A 557 43.54 -5.73 10.85
C ALA A 557 42.92 -4.33 10.84
N ARG A 558 43.73 -3.27 10.96
CA ARG A 558 43.24 -1.89 10.89
C ARG A 558 42.75 -1.50 9.50
N TRP A 559 43.44 -1.91 8.44
CA TRP A 559 42.96 -1.65 7.08
C TRP A 559 41.60 -2.30 6.82
N CYS A 560 41.42 -3.57 7.18
CA CYS A 560 40.14 -4.25 7.02
C CYS A 560 39.02 -3.51 7.75
N ALA A 561 39.22 -3.16 9.02
CA ALA A 561 38.23 -2.46 9.83
C ALA A 561 37.94 -1.04 9.31
N GLY A 562 38.99 -0.28 8.96
CA GLY A 562 38.88 1.08 8.46
C GLY A 562 38.19 1.16 7.10
N VAL A 563 38.55 0.26 6.16
CA VAL A 563 37.90 0.20 4.85
C VAL A 563 36.45 -0.25 4.98
N ALA A 564 36.15 -1.27 5.80
CA ALA A 564 34.77 -1.69 6.04
C ALA A 564 33.91 -0.55 6.61
N ALA A 565 34.45 0.18 7.60
CA ALA A 565 33.77 1.31 8.22
C ALA A 565 33.48 2.43 7.22
N LEU A 566 34.48 2.83 6.41
CA LEU A 566 34.31 3.87 5.40
C LEU A 566 33.33 3.45 4.30
N LEU A 567 33.38 2.19 3.85
CA LEU A 567 32.43 1.67 2.87
C LEU A 567 30.99 1.70 3.39
N LEU A 568 30.74 1.28 4.63
CA LEU A 568 29.39 1.30 5.19
C LEU A 568 28.88 2.71 5.48
N ILE A 569 29.73 3.62 5.97
CA ILE A 569 29.35 5.03 6.14
C ILE A 569 29.03 5.66 4.79
N ALA A 570 29.90 5.49 3.78
CA ALA A 570 29.66 6.01 2.44
C ALA A 570 28.41 5.38 1.81
N PHE A 571 28.19 4.08 1.99
CA PHE A 571 26.99 3.40 1.53
C PHE A 571 25.73 4.03 2.13
N VAL A 572 25.63 4.11 3.45
CA VAL A 572 24.42 4.55 4.14
C VAL A 572 24.12 6.04 3.97
N TYR A 573 25.14 6.90 4.00
CA TYR A 573 24.94 8.36 4.06
C TYR A 573 25.22 9.08 2.74
N ILE A 574 25.75 8.41 1.73
CA ILE A 574 26.06 9.02 0.43
C ILE A 574 25.41 8.23 -0.70
N LEU A 575 25.78 6.96 -0.86
CA LEU A 575 25.37 6.18 -2.03
C LEU A 575 23.88 5.82 -1.99
N LEU A 576 23.37 5.42 -0.82
CA LEU A 576 21.98 5.01 -0.65
C LEU A 576 21.01 6.18 -0.87
N PRO A 577 21.16 7.35 -0.21
CA PRO A 577 20.33 8.52 -0.51
C PRO A 577 20.44 8.97 -1.96
N TRP A 578 21.62 8.83 -2.58
CA TRP A 578 21.81 9.18 -3.98
C TRP A 578 21.02 8.26 -4.93
N ILE A 579 21.04 6.94 -4.74
CA ILE A 579 20.25 6.03 -5.59
C ILE A 579 18.75 6.16 -5.34
N THR A 580 18.31 6.36 -4.09
CA THR A 580 16.88 6.51 -3.77
C THR A 580 16.33 7.88 -4.14
N GLY A 581 17.18 8.90 -4.25
CA GLY A 581 16.82 10.23 -4.74
C GLY A 581 16.93 10.38 -6.27
N ASN A 582 17.36 9.35 -6.99
CA ASN A 582 17.50 9.40 -8.45
C ASN A 582 16.31 8.70 -9.12
N GLU A 583 15.36 9.52 -9.57
CA GLU A 583 14.14 9.03 -10.24
C GLU A 583 14.45 8.15 -11.45
N GLY A 584 15.45 8.48 -12.26
CA GLY A 584 15.81 7.69 -13.44
C GLY A 584 16.25 6.26 -13.10
N ILE A 585 17.01 6.08 -12.02
CA ILE A 585 17.42 4.75 -11.55
C ILE A 585 16.20 3.96 -11.06
N LEU A 586 15.35 4.59 -10.23
CA LEU A 586 14.17 3.93 -9.67
C LEU A 586 13.13 3.60 -10.74
N VAL A 587 12.87 4.51 -11.67
CA VAL A 587 11.99 4.29 -12.83
C VAL A 587 12.52 3.14 -13.68
N THR A 588 13.82 3.11 -14.00
CA THR A 588 14.38 2.00 -14.77
C THR A 588 14.20 0.67 -14.02
N TYR A 589 14.47 0.62 -12.72
CA TYR A 589 14.31 -0.59 -11.90
C TYR A 589 12.85 -1.05 -11.79
N ILE A 590 11.92 -0.12 -11.55
CA ILE A 590 10.51 -0.41 -11.30
C ILE A 590 9.75 -0.65 -12.60
N GLN A 591 10.04 0.08 -13.67
CA GLN A 591 9.20 0.14 -14.88
C GLN A 591 9.82 -0.55 -16.09
N THR A 592 10.97 -1.22 -15.95
CA THR A 592 11.59 -1.97 -17.05
C THR A 592 12.05 -3.35 -16.59
N ARG A 593 12.47 -4.19 -17.54
CA ARG A 593 13.15 -5.46 -17.22
C ARG A 593 14.62 -5.28 -16.85
N GLU A 594 15.18 -4.09 -17.06
CA GLU A 594 16.58 -3.82 -16.80
C GLU A 594 16.84 -3.56 -15.31
N ILE A 595 17.88 -4.21 -14.77
CA ILE A 595 18.41 -3.88 -13.46
C ILE A 595 19.54 -2.86 -13.67
N PRO A 596 19.41 -1.61 -13.20
CA PRO A 596 20.43 -0.60 -13.42
C PRO A 596 21.79 -1.05 -12.90
N GLY A 597 22.83 -0.96 -13.74
CA GLY A 597 24.19 -1.32 -13.34
C GLY A 597 24.71 -0.48 -12.17
N THR A 598 24.26 0.78 -12.07
CA THR A 598 24.54 1.68 -10.94
C THR A 598 23.93 1.19 -9.64
N LEU A 599 22.66 0.77 -9.66
CA LEU A 599 21.97 0.18 -8.51
C LEU A 599 22.67 -1.10 -8.06
N THR A 600 23.01 -1.98 -9.01
CA THR A 600 23.77 -3.21 -8.77
C THR A 600 25.11 -2.93 -8.10
N ALA A 601 25.87 -1.95 -8.62
CA ALA A 601 27.17 -1.57 -8.08
C ALA A 601 27.08 -1.04 -6.65
N VAL A 602 26.10 -0.15 -6.38
CA VAL A 602 25.89 0.41 -5.04
C VAL A 602 25.49 -0.66 -4.03
N LEU A 603 24.53 -1.53 -4.37
CA LEU A 603 24.09 -2.61 -3.48
C LEU A 603 25.11 -3.77 -3.34
N THR A 604 26.20 -3.76 -4.11
CA THR A 604 27.35 -4.66 -3.92
C THR A 604 28.30 -4.17 -2.83
N VAL A 605 28.32 -2.87 -2.51
CA VAL A 605 29.21 -2.29 -1.49
C VAL A 605 29.07 -2.98 -0.12
N PRO A 606 27.85 -3.26 0.39
CA PRO A 606 27.70 -3.99 1.65
C PRO A 606 28.25 -5.41 1.62
N VAL A 607 28.27 -6.09 0.47
CA VAL A 607 28.86 -7.44 0.33
C VAL A 607 30.36 -7.40 0.60
N ILE A 608 31.06 -6.42 0.02
CA ILE A 608 32.49 -6.22 0.25
C ILE A 608 32.74 -5.87 1.72
N ALA A 609 31.94 -4.97 2.28
CA ALA A 609 32.04 -4.59 3.69
C ALA A 609 31.76 -5.77 4.64
N ALA A 610 30.85 -6.68 4.28
CA ALA A 610 30.55 -7.88 5.07
C ALA A 610 31.75 -8.83 5.15
N ILE A 611 32.42 -9.08 4.03
CA ILE A 611 33.64 -9.90 3.99
C ILE A 611 34.72 -9.28 4.88
N LEU A 612 34.95 -7.97 4.75
CA LEU A 612 35.93 -7.25 5.58
C LEU A 612 35.54 -7.24 7.06
N THR A 613 34.25 -7.22 7.37
CA THR A 613 33.74 -7.27 8.74
C THR A 613 33.98 -8.64 9.37
N ILE A 614 33.77 -9.74 8.65
CA ILE A 614 34.10 -11.10 9.13
C ILE A 614 35.59 -11.18 9.50
N VAL A 615 36.46 -10.67 8.63
CA VAL A 615 37.92 -10.61 8.88
C VAL A 615 38.23 -9.73 10.09
N THR A 616 37.54 -8.59 10.24
CA THR A 616 37.69 -7.69 11.38
C THR A 616 37.29 -8.34 12.71
N VAL A 617 36.19 -9.10 12.73
CA VAL A 617 35.76 -9.87 13.91
C VAL A 617 36.81 -10.93 14.29
N ALA A 618 37.35 -11.66 13.30
CA ALA A 618 38.41 -12.64 13.56
C ALA A 618 39.67 -11.98 14.17
N PHE A 619 40.08 -10.81 13.67
CA PHE A 619 41.19 -10.06 14.26
C PHE A 619 40.88 -9.50 15.66
N ALA A 620 39.63 -9.17 15.96
CA ALA A 620 39.25 -8.77 17.32
C ALA A 620 39.47 -9.94 18.30
N VAL A 621 39.05 -11.16 17.93
CA VAL A 621 39.28 -12.38 18.73
C VAL A 621 40.78 -12.64 18.90
N LEU A 622 41.55 -12.60 17.82
CA LEU A 622 43.00 -12.79 17.87
C LEU A 622 43.70 -11.74 18.73
N ALA A 623 43.24 -10.49 18.70
CA ALA A 623 43.81 -9.43 19.52
C ALA A 623 43.67 -9.72 21.02
N TRP A 624 42.55 -10.31 21.45
CA TRP A 624 42.35 -10.72 22.85
C TRP A 624 43.14 -11.96 23.23
N LYS A 625 43.23 -12.94 22.33
CA LYS A 625 43.98 -14.19 22.54
C LYS A 625 45.49 -13.93 22.63
N GLU A 626 46.04 -13.24 21.64
CA GLU A 626 47.49 -13.06 21.45
C GLU A 626 48.01 -11.77 22.10
N LYS A 627 47.12 -10.90 22.58
CA LYS A 627 47.44 -9.67 23.34
C LYS A 627 48.42 -8.71 22.65
N TYR A 628 48.54 -8.75 21.32
CA TYR A 628 49.48 -7.91 20.54
C TYR A 628 49.16 -6.41 20.50
N TRP A 629 48.00 -5.98 21.00
CA TRP A 629 47.63 -4.58 21.19
C TRP A 629 47.46 -4.25 22.67
N THR A 630 47.61 -2.99 23.07
CA THR A 630 47.29 -2.57 24.44
C THR A 630 45.80 -2.74 24.72
N PHE A 631 45.43 -2.90 25.99
CA PHE A 631 44.02 -3.07 26.40
C PHE A 631 43.07 -2.03 25.77
N PRO A 632 43.37 -0.72 25.79
CA PRO A 632 42.57 0.29 25.10
C PRO A 632 42.32 0.04 23.61
N HIS A 633 43.36 -0.38 22.87
CA HIS A 633 43.24 -0.62 21.44
C HIS A 633 42.41 -1.87 21.14
N ARG A 634 42.52 -2.92 21.98
CA ARG A 634 41.70 -4.13 21.85
C ARG A 634 40.23 -3.82 22.08
N VAL A 635 39.92 -3.04 23.11
CA VAL A 635 38.55 -2.59 23.41
C VAL A 635 38.00 -1.77 22.24
N HIS A 636 38.71 -0.74 21.80
CA HIS A 636 38.27 0.11 20.69
C HIS A 636 38.05 -0.69 19.39
N TYR A 637 38.99 -1.56 19.02
CA TYR A 637 38.85 -2.39 17.82
C TYR A 637 37.66 -3.37 17.92
N THR A 638 37.39 -3.90 19.11
CA THR A 638 36.20 -4.74 19.35
C THR A 638 34.90 -3.92 19.20
N ILE A 639 34.88 -2.68 19.69
CA ILE A 639 33.73 -1.77 19.52
C ILE A 639 33.49 -1.45 18.04
N ILE A 640 34.55 -1.21 17.25
CA ILE A 640 34.42 -1.07 15.78
C ILE A 640 33.83 -2.34 15.17
N ALA A 641 34.35 -3.52 15.53
CA ALA A 641 33.83 -4.78 15.00
C ALA A 641 32.33 -4.98 15.31
N MET A 642 31.89 -4.65 16.52
CA MET A 642 30.47 -4.71 16.90
C MET A 642 29.62 -3.70 16.11
N ALA A 643 30.11 -2.46 15.91
CA ALA A 643 29.40 -1.46 15.14
C ALA A 643 29.29 -1.82 13.65
N LEU A 644 30.30 -2.48 13.08
CA LEU A 644 30.23 -3.02 11.72
C LEU A 644 29.13 -4.09 11.61
N VAL A 645 29.06 -5.02 12.57
CA VAL A 645 28.00 -6.05 12.62
C VAL A 645 26.62 -5.43 12.77
N ALA A 646 26.46 -4.44 13.65
CA ALA A 646 25.21 -3.72 13.85
C ALA A 646 24.74 -2.99 12.57
N MET A 647 25.66 -2.33 11.87
CA MET A 647 25.35 -1.66 10.60
C MET A 647 24.98 -2.66 9.50
N LEU A 648 25.66 -3.81 9.41
CA LEU A 648 25.30 -4.87 8.45
C LEU A 648 23.97 -5.54 8.79
N TRP A 649 23.62 -5.65 10.07
CA TRP A 649 22.30 -6.09 10.49
C TRP A 649 21.21 -5.10 10.04
N TRP A 650 21.45 -3.80 10.18
CA TRP A 650 20.56 -2.76 9.64
C TRP A 650 20.41 -2.87 8.12
N VAL A 651 21.50 -3.07 7.38
CA VAL A 651 21.46 -3.34 5.91
C VAL A 651 20.60 -4.57 5.60
N HIS A 652 20.73 -5.63 6.39
CA HIS A 652 19.97 -6.87 6.20
C HIS A 652 18.48 -6.73 6.46
N VAL A 653 18.09 -6.09 7.55
CA VAL A 653 16.66 -5.84 7.89
C VAL A 653 15.97 -5.00 6.81
N ASN A 654 16.72 -4.12 6.14
CA ASN A 654 16.21 -3.24 5.09
C ASN A 654 16.37 -3.79 3.67
N ARG A 655 16.81 -5.05 3.49
CA ARG A 655 16.99 -5.69 2.17
C ARG A 655 17.93 -4.93 1.23
N LEU A 656 18.95 -4.28 1.78
CA LEU A 656 19.89 -3.42 1.05
C LEU A 656 21.08 -4.20 0.48
N TRP A 657 20.79 -5.28 -0.23
CA TRP A 657 21.81 -6.15 -0.85
C TRP A 657 21.53 -6.34 -2.33
N VAL A 658 22.60 -6.55 -3.11
CA VAL A 658 22.49 -6.81 -4.55
C VAL A 658 21.66 -8.05 -4.88
N PHE A 659 21.60 -9.04 -3.98
CA PHE A 659 20.78 -10.25 -4.14
C PHE A 659 19.28 -10.04 -3.81
N CYS A 660 18.89 -8.83 -3.42
CA CYS A 660 17.49 -8.43 -3.21
C CYS A 660 16.91 -7.64 -4.39
N LEU A 661 17.64 -7.53 -5.51
CA LEU A 661 17.19 -6.94 -6.78
C LEU A 661 16.37 -7.91 -7.63
#